data_AF-E3RF24-F1
#
_entry.id   AF-E3RF24-F1
#
_cell.length_a   1.000
_cell.length_b   1.000
_cell.length_c   1.000
_cell.angle_alpha   90.00
_cell.angle_beta   90.00
_cell.angle_gamma   90.00
#
_symmetry.space_group_name_H-M   'P 1'
#
loop_
_entity.id
_entity.type
_entity.pdbx_description
1 polymer ?
#
loop_
_entity_poly.entity_id
_entity_poly.type
_entity_poly.pdbx_seq_one_letter_code
_entity_poly.pdbx_strand_id
1 'polypeptide(L)'
;MTERKSVESPPQPNVKRAARLTSKSPKPSISATTTPKATVVAPNARKEEVRRRRNPFNDMLRHKNGGAVEASRDAAPPASSKEPMKEASWVQPEGLIQRVAHLESELAAAKEEQEALRKELEKERSYRKADVDTAEGSRQRLAGKGLEEDWLRQSHYRPVGLEEQLVSREHMHHSDLERPKSQREADDLRVRLHAAEKESNERLQQLLSLKSSISSLTRMESQVTDNELADSFTQIANRIREWSVSNYRRSKPRFDNLPKESQVAFRKICPRYRIDVKATDKLTFYQAIISDSLMQILGSPVMFGVPRTGPLAAIISLAEHVQDAGGAYREWIRATIQALERSAAYVDIEKEKETLLHRLCGEICHLLFTLTSITITPNAQSVLKVILKDAVGLQRTLILQRARYELLFFRNQDEIVEFDDCTMEAINDPDPSTDEDSDMYMDRTLKFCAFPGLIKYGDEQGQYPDMRNVLLKARKQNQAIEDIIATTQDEGKQIDAIAKIRGWFRPEEDSIYYPIIQDYLNEKMDTTQAASKLFGPIDEKINAAKLDDVNFMDLWYSIIHSAKRLKFCMGDHVCSHAKLLDLLQAFKSHSIPNNATYNYLYNEMTDFTMACRSAYNDSPVSHNGFITAERTAWANLNFFYARITQKKIQDLSIYAIFALREALETPPSDSDAEATPAQQCDANLPAAAAWIIGYGQDLFRKEQDLTPSDPKQGNPARGGALWTGTPGFTKARWELWKERFAALADMQGVQERTRVLARDAVEAMERSETYEYMR
;
A
#
# COMPACT_ATOMS: atom_id res chain seq x y z
N MET A 1 -29.35 66.18 28.85
CA MET A 1 -27.96 66.55 28.47
C MET A 1 -27.49 65.64 27.33
N THR A 2 -26.46 66.09 26.63
CA THR A 2 -25.67 65.46 25.54
C THR A 2 -25.16 64.03 25.79
N GLU A 3 -24.83 63.18 24.81
CA GLU A 3 -25.17 63.11 23.36
C GLU A 3 -24.75 61.75 22.70
N ARG A 4 -25.49 61.34 21.64
CA ARG A 4 -25.06 60.66 20.37
C ARG A 4 -24.40 59.25 20.26
N LYS A 5 -25.02 58.48 19.33
CA LYS A 5 -24.46 57.65 18.20
C LYS A 5 -24.14 56.13 18.37
N SER A 6 -25.09 55.30 17.90
CA SER A 6 -25.09 54.45 16.65
C SER A 6 -23.80 53.72 16.20
N VAL A 7 -23.82 52.54 15.53
CA VAL A 7 -24.76 51.95 14.52
C VAL A 7 -24.86 50.41 14.65
N GLU A 8 -25.94 49.79 14.12
CA GLU A 8 -26.28 48.34 14.21
C GLU A 8 -26.16 47.53 12.89
N SER A 9 -26.52 46.23 12.93
CA SER A 9 -26.69 45.22 11.85
C SER A 9 -27.80 44.22 12.27
N PRO A 10 -28.25 43.19 11.49
CA PRO A 10 -27.98 42.78 10.10
C PRO A 10 -29.22 43.02 9.16
N PRO A 11 -30.12 42.09 8.66
CA PRO A 11 -30.26 40.61 8.68
C PRO A 11 -30.41 39.96 7.24
N GLN A 12 -31.15 38.84 7.13
CA GLN A 12 -31.61 38.12 5.90
C GLN A 12 -33.18 37.97 5.95
N PRO A 13 -33.96 37.13 5.19
CA PRO A 13 -33.66 36.24 4.04
C PRO A 13 -34.78 36.05 2.92
N ASN A 14 -34.45 35.33 1.83
CA ASN A 14 -35.23 34.27 1.10
C ASN A 14 -36.52 34.47 0.22
N VAL A 15 -36.72 33.48 -0.69
CA VAL A 15 -37.93 32.98 -1.44
C VAL A 15 -38.55 33.75 -2.64
N LYS A 16 -38.53 33.12 -3.85
CA LYS A 16 -39.74 32.79 -4.67
C LYS A 16 -39.48 31.81 -5.86
N ARG A 17 -40.56 31.37 -6.52
CA ARG A 17 -40.70 30.24 -7.49
C ARG A 17 -41.77 30.59 -8.56
N ALA A 18 -41.92 29.98 -9.74
CA ALA A 18 -41.13 29.05 -10.58
C ALA A 18 -41.87 28.85 -11.95
N ALA A 19 -41.45 27.87 -12.80
CA ALA A 19 -42.08 27.42 -14.08
C ALA A 19 -41.97 28.40 -15.28
N ARG A 20 -41.94 28.02 -16.58
CA ARG A 20 -41.99 26.75 -17.39
C ARG A 20 -41.48 27.11 -18.84
N LEU A 21 -41.38 26.32 -19.93
CA LEU A 21 -41.67 24.92 -20.37
C LEU A 21 -40.84 24.60 -21.66
N THR A 22 -40.71 23.31 -22.06
CA THR A 22 -40.47 22.76 -23.44
C THR A 22 -39.23 23.16 -24.30
N SER A 23 -38.66 22.32 -25.20
CA SER A 23 -38.70 20.85 -25.39
C SER A 23 -37.76 20.31 -26.52
N LYS A 24 -37.45 18.99 -26.47
CA LYS A 24 -37.11 18.03 -27.56
C LYS A 24 -35.70 17.98 -28.19
N SER A 25 -35.19 16.74 -28.31
CA SER A 25 -34.06 16.24 -29.11
C SER A 25 -34.53 15.76 -30.51
N PRO A 26 -33.67 15.37 -31.49
CA PRO A 26 -32.97 14.06 -31.46
C PRO A 26 -31.60 13.93 -32.21
N LYS A 27 -31.03 12.71 -32.19
CA LYS A 27 -29.98 12.12 -33.09
C LYS A 27 -30.62 11.70 -34.46
N PRO A 28 -29.91 11.24 -35.54
CA PRO A 28 -28.62 10.51 -35.67
C PRO A 28 -27.62 11.23 -36.62
N SER A 29 -26.70 10.67 -37.45
CA SER A 29 -26.38 9.31 -37.97
C SER A 29 -24.87 9.14 -38.36
N ILE A 30 -24.52 8.11 -39.17
CA ILE A 30 -23.14 7.71 -39.56
C ILE A 30 -23.09 7.28 -41.05
N SER A 31 -21.94 7.48 -41.70
CA SER A 31 -21.54 6.89 -43.00
C SER A 31 -20.05 6.43 -42.97
N ALA A 32 -19.54 5.73 -44.00
CA ALA A 32 -18.19 5.13 -44.01
C ALA A 32 -17.64 4.82 -45.43
N THR A 33 -16.38 4.34 -45.50
CA THR A 33 -15.66 3.75 -46.68
C THR A 33 -15.34 4.73 -47.85
N THR A 34 -14.30 4.60 -48.71
CA THR A 34 -13.29 3.53 -48.97
C THR A 34 -11.96 4.10 -49.56
N THR A 35 -10.99 3.24 -49.92
CA THR A 35 -9.63 3.52 -50.51
C THR A 35 -9.53 2.98 -51.98
N PRO A 36 -8.38 2.80 -52.70
CA PRO A 36 -7.05 3.49 -52.83
C PRO A 36 -6.57 3.69 -54.33
N LYS A 37 -5.26 3.98 -54.57
CA LYS A 37 -4.41 3.85 -55.82
C LYS A 37 -4.56 4.94 -56.92
N ALA A 38 -3.50 5.61 -57.44
CA ALA A 38 -2.32 5.25 -58.28
C ALA A 38 -2.57 5.50 -59.81
N THR A 39 -1.63 5.75 -60.76
CA THR A 39 -0.15 5.56 -60.84
C THR A 39 0.47 6.34 -62.05
N VAL A 40 1.76 6.76 -62.00
CA VAL A 40 2.73 6.93 -63.17
C VAL A 40 2.40 8.07 -64.19
N VAL A 41 3.32 8.87 -64.79
CA VAL A 41 4.57 8.66 -65.59
C VAL A 41 5.65 9.74 -65.30
N ALA A 42 6.94 9.44 -65.54
CA ALA A 42 8.07 10.39 -65.69
C ALA A 42 8.89 10.04 -66.96
N PRO A 43 9.81 10.89 -67.49
CA PRO A 43 11.24 10.70 -67.13
C PRO A 43 12.23 11.89 -67.33
N ASN A 44 13.48 11.70 -66.85
CA ASN A 44 14.77 12.24 -67.35
C ASN A 44 15.14 13.74 -67.12
N ALA A 45 16.41 14.12 -66.91
CA ALA A 45 17.69 13.37 -66.93
C ALA A 45 18.81 13.95 -66.01
N ARG A 46 19.65 13.04 -65.44
CA ARG A 46 21.07 13.19 -64.99
C ARG A 46 21.38 14.26 -63.90
N LYS A 47 22.41 14.15 -63.03
CA LYS A 47 23.72 13.44 -63.09
C LYS A 47 24.32 13.18 -61.66
N GLU A 48 25.39 12.38 -61.60
CA GLU A 48 26.39 12.17 -60.50
C GLU A 48 26.02 11.88 -59.01
N GLU A 49 26.60 10.77 -58.52
CA GLU A 49 27.45 10.62 -57.30
C GLU A 49 26.98 11.09 -55.89
N VAL A 50 26.65 10.11 -55.02
CA VAL A 50 26.58 10.28 -53.55
C VAL A 50 27.06 9.01 -52.81
N ARG A 51 28.16 9.07 -52.03
CA ARG A 51 28.36 8.20 -50.85
C ARG A 51 29.43 8.66 -49.83
N ARG A 52 28.95 8.97 -48.61
CA ARG A 52 29.60 8.86 -47.27
C ARG A 52 30.51 9.99 -46.75
N ARG A 53 30.38 10.19 -45.42
CA ARG A 53 31.15 11.03 -44.47
C ARG A 53 30.81 12.53 -44.57
N ARG A 54 30.86 13.31 -43.49
CA ARG A 54 31.37 13.07 -42.11
C ARG A 54 30.44 13.76 -41.07
N ASN A 55 30.31 13.20 -39.86
CA ASN A 55 29.56 13.82 -38.75
C ASN A 55 30.47 14.81 -37.98
N PRO A 56 30.09 16.07 -37.71
CA PRO A 56 31.02 17.09 -37.18
C PRO A 56 31.53 16.91 -35.75
N PHE A 57 30.99 15.96 -34.98
CA PHE A 57 31.14 15.92 -33.51
C PHE A 57 32.55 15.51 -32.99
N ASN A 58 33.52 15.21 -33.85
CA ASN A 58 34.85 14.73 -33.44
C ASN A 58 35.94 15.82 -33.34
N ASP A 59 35.76 17.00 -33.94
CA ASP A 59 36.82 18.01 -33.99
C ASP A 59 36.87 18.91 -32.73
N MET A 60 35.82 18.88 -31.90
CA MET A 60 35.72 19.71 -30.67
C MET A 60 36.43 19.12 -29.44
N LEU A 61 37.11 17.97 -29.58
CA LEU A 61 37.92 17.33 -28.52
C LEU A 61 39.45 17.50 -28.74
N ARG A 62 39.89 18.37 -29.66
CA ARG A 62 41.30 18.49 -30.05
C ARG A 62 41.87 19.91 -30.17
N HIS A 63 41.45 20.85 -29.31
CA HIS A 63 42.23 22.08 -29.08
C HIS A 63 42.29 22.52 -27.61
N LYS A 64 43.35 22.08 -26.91
CA LYS A 64 43.96 22.88 -25.84
C LYS A 64 45.48 22.70 -25.89
N ASN A 65 46.18 23.84 -25.87
CA ASN A 65 47.63 24.04 -25.98
C ASN A 65 48.28 23.65 -27.32
N GLY A 66 48.96 24.63 -27.92
CA GLY A 66 49.80 24.49 -29.11
C GLY A 66 50.34 25.86 -29.51
N GLY A 67 51.56 26.18 -29.10
CA GLY A 67 52.20 27.48 -29.39
C GLY A 67 53.73 27.36 -29.33
N ALA A 68 54.38 27.78 -30.41
CA ALA A 68 55.84 27.83 -30.65
C ALA A 68 56.63 26.49 -30.66
N VAL A 69 57.04 26.06 -31.88
CA VAL A 69 58.43 26.12 -32.41
C VAL A 69 59.56 25.79 -31.39
N GLU A 70 60.52 24.87 -31.61
CA GLU A 70 61.31 24.60 -32.84
C GLU A 70 61.95 23.18 -32.96
N ALA A 71 62.56 22.90 -34.12
CA ALA A 71 63.71 22.01 -34.40
C ALA A 71 63.69 20.46 -34.27
N SER A 72 63.78 19.80 -35.44
CA SER A 72 64.79 18.78 -35.82
C SER A 72 64.72 17.28 -35.39
N ARG A 73 64.18 16.47 -36.32
CA ARG A 73 64.73 15.22 -36.93
C ARG A 73 65.16 13.95 -36.15
N ASP A 74 64.66 12.84 -36.72
CA ASP A 74 65.30 11.54 -37.03
C ASP A 74 65.31 10.34 -36.05
N ALA A 75 65.31 9.15 -36.67
CA ALA A 75 65.46 7.79 -36.15
C ALA A 75 64.29 7.14 -35.37
N ALA A 76 64.37 5.81 -35.23
CA ALA A 76 63.29 4.92 -34.78
C ALA A 76 63.83 3.88 -33.73
N PRO A 77 63.13 2.76 -33.37
CA PRO A 77 63.00 2.30 -31.97
C PRO A 77 64.06 1.21 -31.58
N PRO A 78 64.06 0.55 -30.38
CA PRO A 78 62.93 0.30 -29.47
C PRO A 78 63.18 0.24 -27.92
N ALA A 79 62.09 -0.11 -27.21
CA ALA A 79 62.01 -0.98 -26.01
C ALA A 79 62.06 -0.40 -24.57
N SER A 80 60.95 -0.69 -23.85
CA SER A 80 60.78 -0.94 -22.40
C SER A 80 61.32 0.03 -21.32
N SER A 81 60.39 0.64 -20.58
CA SER A 81 60.31 0.56 -19.10
C SER A 81 58.96 1.11 -18.58
N LYS A 82 58.70 0.99 -17.26
CA LYS A 82 57.52 1.53 -16.55
C LYS A 82 57.74 3.05 -16.26
N GLU A 83 56.83 3.91 -15.83
CA GLU A 83 55.58 3.85 -15.01
C GLU A 83 54.63 5.03 -15.40
N PRO A 84 53.62 5.42 -14.60
CA PRO A 84 52.48 4.66 -14.07
C PRO A 84 51.16 5.08 -14.76
N MET A 85 50.05 4.37 -14.47
CA MET A 85 48.72 4.78 -14.95
C MET A 85 48.20 6.03 -14.22
N LYS A 86 47.61 6.97 -14.97
CA LYS A 86 46.76 8.01 -14.38
C LYS A 86 45.46 7.40 -13.87
N GLU A 87 45.04 7.83 -12.69
CA GLU A 87 43.76 7.46 -12.10
C GLU A 87 42.58 7.88 -12.99
N ALA A 88 41.55 7.04 -13.07
CA ALA A 88 40.28 7.44 -13.66
C ALA A 88 39.57 8.39 -12.70
N SER A 89 39.20 9.59 -13.17
CA SER A 89 38.61 10.63 -12.33
C SER A 89 37.24 10.22 -11.79
N TRP A 90 37.13 10.09 -10.46
CA TRP A 90 35.86 9.94 -9.76
C TRP A 90 34.92 11.12 -10.09
N VAL A 91 33.70 10.82 -10.55
CA VAL A 91 32.65 11.83 -10.72
C VAL A 91 31.89 11.94 -9.41
N GLN A 92 32.03 13.08 -8.72
CA GLN A 92 31.38 13.30 -7.42
C GLN A 92 29.87 13.60 -7.56
N PRO A 93 29.02 13.19 -6.59
CA PRO A 93 27.56 13.39 -6.66
C PRO A 93 27.12 14.85 -6.84
N GLU A 94 27.86 15.80 -6.26
CA GLU A 94 27.59 17.23 -6.35
C GLU A 94 27.62 17.74 -7.80
N GLY A 95 28.50 17.20 -8.63
CA GLY A 95 28.57 17.53 -10.07
C GLY A 95 27.35 17.07 -10.87
N LEU A 96 26.67 15.99 -10.44
CA LEU A 96 25.41 15.53 -11.04
C LEU A 96 24.25 16.46 -10.66
N ILE A 97 24.19 16.92 -9.41
CA ILE A 97 23.20 17.90 -8.94
C ILE A 97 23.35 19.23 -9.70
N GLN A 98 24.59 19.72 -9.83
CA GLN A 98 24.89 20.90 -10.63
C GLN A 98 24.50 20.73 -12.11
N ARG A 99 24.71 19.54 -12.70
CA ARG A 99 24.31 19.26 -14.08
C ARG A 99 22.79 19.24 -14.27
N VAL A 100 22.00 18.79 -13.29
CA VAL A 100 20.53 18.88 -13.32
C VAL A 100 20.08 20.34 -13.28
N ALA A 101 20.54 21.13 -12.31
CA ALA A 101 20.15 22.53 -12.18
C ALA A 101 20.49 23.36 -13.44
N HIS A 102 21.62 23.08 -14.07
CA HIS A 102 22.02 23.69 -15.33
C HIS A 102 21.13 23.26 -16.52
N LEU A 103 20.77 21.96 -16.63
CA LEU A 103 19.83 21.48 -17.66
C LEU A 103 18.39 22.00 -17.44
N GLU A 104 17.98 22.21 -16.19
CA GLU A 104 16.71 22.87 -15.86
C GLU A 104 16.70 24.34 -16.29
N SER A 105 17.81 25.06 -16.08
CA SER A 105 17.99 26.44 -16.52
C SER A 105 17.99 26.56 -18.06
N GLU A 106 18.74 25.70 -18.77
CA GLU A 106 18.70 25.64 -20.24
C GLU A 106 17.29 25.34 -20.78
N LEU A 107 16.57 24.42 -20.13
CA LEU A 107 15.22 24.03 -20.54
C LEU A 107 14.16 25.10 -20.21
N ALA A 108 14.38 25.95 -19.20
CA ALA A 108 13.57 27.13 -18.95
C ALA A 108 13.78 28.19 -20.04
N ALA A 109 15.04 28.53 -20.34
CA ALA A 109 15.38 29.49 -21.40
C ALA A 109 14.86 29.05 -22.78
N ALA A 110 14.99 27.76 -23.13
CA ALA A 110 14.48 27.21 -24.38
C ALA A 110 12.94 27.26 -24.49
N LYS A 111 12.21 27.23 -23.36
CA LYS A 111 10.75 27.45 -23.34
C LYS A 111 10.37 28.91 -23.51
N GLU A 112 11.14 29.82 -22.93
CA GLU A 112 10.95 31.27 -23.11
C GLU A 112 11.18 31.68 -24.58
N GLU A 113 12.21 31.14 -25.24
CA GLU A 113 12.41 31.35 -26.69
C GLU A 113 11.26 30.77 -27.53
N GLN A 114 10.76 29.57 -27.21
CA GLN A 114 9.58 29.01 -27.88
C GLN A 114 8.34 29.90 -27.70
N GLU A 115 8.12 30.47 -26.52
CA GLU A 115 6.99 31.36 -26.27
C GLU A 115 7.14 32.70 -27.02
N ALA A 116 8.35 33.25 -27.09
CA ALA A 116 8.65 34.43 -27.90
C ALA A 116 8.39 34.17 -29.40
N LEU A 117 8.94 33.08 -29.95
CA LEU A 117 8.74 32.68 -31.35
C LEU A 117 7.26 32.41 -31.67
N ARG A 118 6.48 31.83 -30.73
CA ARG A 118 5.03 31.64 -30.90
C ARG A 118 4.26 32.98 -30.90
N LYS A 119 4.59 33.91 -30.00
CA LYS A 119 4.01 35.27 -29.97
C LYS A 119 4.34 36.05 -31.25
N GLU A 120 5.56 35.94 -31.76
CA GLU A 120 5.98 36.56 -33.01
C GLU A 120 5.24 35.96 -34.22
N LEU A 121 5.11 34.62 -34.28
CA LEU A 121 4.32 33.93 -35.30
C LEU A 121 2.82 34.30 -35.24
N GLU A 122 2.26 34.53 -34.06
CA GLU A 122 0.87 34.98 -33.87
C GLU A 122 0.70 36.45 -34.28
N LYS A 123 1.66 37.31 -33.96
CA LYS A 123 1.71 38.71 -34.44
C LYS A 123 1.74 38.78 -35.96
N GLU A 124 2.57 37.95 -36.60
CA GLU A 124 2.63 37.80 -38.06
C GLU A 124 1.29 37.34 -38.65
N ARG A 125 0.64 36.33 -38.06
CA ARG A 125 -0.71 35.89 -38.47
C ARG A 125 -1.74 37.02 -38.35
N SER A 126 -1.63 37.86 -37.33
CA SER A 126 -2.51 39.01 -37.11
C SER A 126 -2.31 40.09 -38.18
N TYR A 127 -1.07 40.47 -38.50
CA TYR A 127 -0.77 41.41 -39.59
C TYR A 127 -1.29 40.92 -40.93
N ARG A 128 -0.99 39.67 -41.30
CA ARG A 128 -1.49 39.06 -42.55
C ARG A 128 -3.01 39.04 -42.62
N LYS A 129 -3.69 38.81 -41.50
CA LYS A 129 -5.16 38.87 -41.47
C LYS A 129 -5.63 40.31 -41.72
N ALA A 130 -5.05 41.30 -41.06
CA ALA A 130 -5.38 42.71 -41.29
C ALA A 130 -5.13 43.14 -42.76
N ASP A 131 -4.05 42.66 -43.39
CA ASP A 131 -3.76 42.90 -44.81
C ASP A 131 -4.81 42.25 -45.73
N VAL A 132 -5.20 40.99 -45.46
CA VAL A 132 -6.23 40.27 -46.22
C VAL A 132 -7.60 40.94 -46.06
N ASP A 133 -8.01 41.25 -44.83
CA ASP A 133 -9.26 41.94 -44.50
C ASP A 133 -9.28 43.34 -45.18
N THR A 134 -8.14 44.03 -45.25
CA THR A 134 -8.00 45.34 -45.93
C THR A 134 -8.06 45.20 -47.45
N ALA A 135 -7.43 44.18 -48.04
CA ALA A 135 -7.48 43.90 -49.47
C ALA A 135 -8.89 43.44 -49.91
N GLU A 136 -9.59 42.67 -49.08
CA GLU A 136 -10.97 42.25 -49.31
C GLU A 136 -11.97 43.40 -49.15
N GLY A 137 -11.84 44.21 -48.10
CA GLY A 137 -12.58 45.47 -47.95
C GLY A 137 -12.24 46.52 -49.01
N SER A 138 -11.14 46.37 -49.75
CA SER A 138 -10.83 47.17 -50.94
C SER A 138 -11.49 46.60 -52.20
N ARG A 139 -11.49 45.26 -52.38
CA ARG A 139 -12.23 44.59 -53.46
C ARG A 139 -13.73 44.81 -53.37
N GLN A 140 -14.33 44.74 -52.19
CA GLN A 140 -15.76 45.05 -51.99
C GLN A 140 -16.10 46.51 -52.33
N ARG A 141 -15.18 47.46 -52.06
CA ARG A 141 -15.34 48.87 -52.46
C ARG A 141 -15.10 49.15 -53.96
N LEU A 142 -14.49 48.21 -54.68
CA LEU A 142 -14.44 48.21 -56.14
C LEU A 142 -15.71 47.59 -56.74
N ALA A 143 -16.15 46.43 -56.25
CA ALA A 143 -17.42 45.79 -56.67
C ALA A 143 -18.65 46.68 -56.40
N GLY A 144 -18.65 47.46 -55.30
CA GLY A 144 -19.68 48.45 -55.00
C GLY A 144 -19.71 49.68 -55.92
N LYS A 145 -18.77 49.82 -56.86
CA LYS A 145 -18.75 50.86 -57.91
C LYS A 145 -19.06 50.21 -59.26
N GLY A 146 -20.33 49.91 -59.49
CA GLY A 146 -20.80 49.13 -60.64
C GLY A 146 -20.31 49.65 -61.99
N LEU A 147 -19.35 48.93 -62.57
CA LEU A 147 -18.82 49.12 -63.93
C LEU A 147 -18.65 47.76 -64.65
N GLU A 148 -19.47 46.77 -64.27
CA GLU A 148 -19.40 45.40 -64.80
C GLU A 148 -20.40 45.08 -65.92
N GLU A 149 -21.34 45.98 -66.24
CA GLU A 149 -22.28 45.80 -67.37
C GLU A 149 -21.75 46.31 -68.73
N ASP A 150 -20.91 47.35 -68.75
CA ASP A 150 -20.37 47.90 -70.00
C ASP A 150 -19.22 47.05 -70.57
N TRP A 151 -18.31 46.54 -69.71
CA TRP A 151 -17.16 45.74 -70.14
C TRP A 151 -17.57 44.42 -70.83
N LEU A 152 -18.68 43.82 -70.37
CA LEU A 152 -19.22 42.58 -70.93
C LEU A 152 -19.98 42.78 -72.26
N ARG A 153 -20.37 44.02 -72.62
CA ARG A 153 -21.02 44.31 -73.92
C ARG A 153 -20.04 44.60 -75.06
N GLN A 154 -18.80 44.99 -74.76
CA GLN A 154 -17.85 45.47 -75.77
C GLN A 154 -16.86 44.41 -76.30
N SER A 155 -16.77 43.24 -75.66
CA SER A 155 -15.82 42.17 -76.05
C SER A 155 -16.38 41.14 -77.04
N HIS A 156 -17.68 41.16 -77.34
CA HIS A 156 -18.23 40.37 -78.46
C HIS A 156 -18.08 41.16 -79.78
N TYR A 157 -17.60 40.48 -80.83
CA TYR A 157 -17.36 40.98 -82.20
C TYR A 157 -16.10 41.81 -82.49
N ARG A 158 -14.92 41.28 -82.15
CA ARG A 158 -13.91 41.04 -83.20
C ARG A 158 -12.92 39.90 -82.86
N PRO A 159 -12.98 38.73 -83.54
CA PRO A 159 -12.01 37.65 -83.37
C PRO A 159 -10.75 37.84 -84.24
N VAL A 160 -9.75 36.98 -84.02
CA VAL A 160 -8.43 36.93 -84.70
C VAL A 160 -7.54 38.14 -84.38
N GLY A 161 -6.58 37.94 -83.47
CA GLY A 161 -5.52 38.91 -83.15
C GLY A 161 -5.16 39.03 -81.65
N LEU A 162 -5.99 38.52 -80.73
CA LEU A 162 -5.75 38.63 -79.29
C LEU A 162 -5.10 37.40 -78.65
N GLU A 163 -5.13 36.23 -79.28
CA GLU A 163 -4.49 35.02 -78.72
C GLU A 163 -2.95 35.13 -78.70
N GLU A 164 -2.31 35.72 -79.72
CA GLU A 164 -0.86 36.01 -79.67
C GLU A 164 -0.48 37.04 -78.58
N GLN A 165 -1.35 38.01 -78.29
CA GLN A 165 -1.09 38.98 -77.21
C GLN A 165 -1.40 38.42 -75.82
N LEU A 166 -2.34 37.50 -75.67
CA LEU A 166 -2.59 36.79 -74.41
C LEU A 166 -1.45 35.81 -74.11
N VAL A 167 -1.00 35.01 -75.08
CA VAL A 167 0.21 34.18 -74.95
C VAL A 167 1.43 35.04 -74.58
N SER A 168 1.57 36.23 -75.18
CA SER A 168 2.64 37.19 -74.84
C SER A 168 2.51 37.82 -73.45
N ARG A 169 1.33 37.80 -72.81
CA ARG A 169 1.11 38.38 -71.47
C ARG A 169 1.09 37.33 -70.35
N GLU A 170 0.71 36.09 -70.64
CA GLU A 170 0.84 34.97 -69.70
C GLU A 170 2.32 34.63 -69.44
N HIS A 171 3.19 34.74 -70.46
CA HIS A 171 4.65 34.59 -70.31
C HIS A 171 5.33 35.73 -69.53
N MET A 172 4.60 36.78 -69.12
CA MET A 172 5.10 37.83 -68.21
C MET A 172 4.70 37.61 -66.73
N HIS A 173 3.91 36.57 -66.42
CA HIS A 173 3.57 36.20 -65.04
C HIS A 173 4.31 34.96 -64.50
N HIS A 174 5.22 34.38 -65.28
CA HIS A 174 6.20 33.39 -64.78
C HIS A 174 7.60 34.02 -64.66
N SER A 175 7.87 34.63 -63.51
CA SER A 175 9.20 35.06 -63.07
C SER A 175 9.33 34.89 -61.56
N ASP A 176 10.42 34.28 -61.09
CA ASP A 176 10.65 33.83 -59.70
C ASP A 176 10.98 34.97 -58.69
N LEU A 177 10.31 36.12 -58.82
CA LEU A 177 10.59 37.32 -58.03
C LEU A 177 9.57 37.55 -56.91
N GLU A 178 10.07 37.34 -55.69
CA GLU A 178 9.44 37.62 -54.39
C GLU A 178 8.08 36.96 -54.10
N ARG A 179 8.14 35.78 -53.45
CA ARG A 179 7.21 35.55 -52.32
C ARG A 179 7.31 36.79 -51.41
N PRO A 180 6.19 37.39 -50.97
CA PRO A 180 6.23 38.57 -50.11
C PRO A 180 7.07 38.26 -48.86
N LYS A 181 7.83 39.25 -48.38
CA LYS A 181 8.89 39.05 -47.39
C LYS A 181 8.38 38.37 -46.11
N SER A 182 7.22 38.81 -45.62
CA SER A 182 6.45 38.19 -44.53
C SER A 182 6.18 36.69 -44.73
N GLN A 183 5.95 36.22 -45.96
CA GLN A 183 5.78 34.79 -46.25
C GLN A 183 7.06 33.98 -46.03
N ARG A 184 8.22 34.50 -46.43
CA ARG A 184 9.52 33.86 -46.14
C ARG A 184 9.84 33.92 -44.65
N GLU A 185 9.58 35.06 -44.01
CA GLU A 185 9.85 35.31 -42.59
C GLU A 185 9.04 34.37 -41.67
N ALA A 186 7.73 34.21 -41.86
CA ALA A 186 6.97 33.27 -41.02
C ALA A 186 7.18 31.78 -41.37
N ASP A 187 7.68 31.45 -42.57
CA ASP A 187 8.11 30.09 -42.88
C ASP A 187 9.47 29.78 -42.20
N ASP A 188 10.39 30.74 -42.11
CA ASP A 188 11.62 30.64 -41.30
C ASP A 188 11.32 30.51 -39.79
N LEU A 189 10.44 31.37 -39.24
CA LEU A 189 10.02 31.29 -37.84
C LEU A 189 9.42 29.92 -37.46
N ARG A 190 8.70 29.26 -38.39
CA ARG A 190 8.22 27.88 -38.18
C ARG A 190 9.33 26.86 -38.14
N VAL A 191 10.33 26.96 -39.01
CA VAL A 191 11.49 26.05 -39.03
C VAL A 191 12.31 26.23 -37.75
N ARG A 192 12.55 27.47 -37.32
CA ARG A 192 13.21 27.80 -36.05
C ARG A 192 12.44 27.29 -34.84
N LEU A 193 11.13 27.53 -34.78
CA LEU A 193 10.28 27.00 -33.70
C LEU A 193 10.33 25.47 -33.63
N HIS A 194 10.20 24.77 -34.77
CA HIS A 194 10.27 23.30 -34.79
C HIS A 194 11.66 22.77 -34.38
N ALA A 195 12.75 23.48 -34.72
CA ALA A 195 14.08 23.14 -34.26
C ALA A 195 14.22 23.30 -32.72
N ALA A 196 13.76 24.42 -32.17
CA ALA A 196 13.77 24.68 -30.73
C ALA A 196 12.84 23.72 -29.94
N GLU A 197 11.70 23.35 -30.52
CA GLU A 197 10.80 22.33 -29.96
C GLU A 197 11.45 20.94 -29.95
N LYS A 198 12.16 20.55 -31.02
CA LYS A 198 12.91 19.28 -31.06
C LYS A 198 14.03 19.27 -30.02
N GLU A 199 14.86 20.31 -29.98
CA GLU A 199 16.01 20.38 -29.06
C GLU A 199 15.57 20.43 -27.59
N SER A 200 14.49 21.16 -27.28
CA SER A 200 13.90 21.18 -25.93
C SER A 200 13.32 19.83 -25.51
N ASN A 201 12.74 19.05 -26.44
CA ASN A 201 12.28 17.69 -26.17
C ASN A 201 13.47 16.74 -25.93
N GLU A 202 14.58 16.90 -26.66
CA GLU A 202 15.82 16.14 -26.44
C GLU A 202 16.47 16.47 -25.08
N ARG A 203 16.52 17.76 -24.69
CA ARG A 203 16.89 18.19 -23.33
C ARG A 203 15.96 17.61 -22.27
N LEU A 204 14.64 17.59 -22.51
CA LEU A 204 13.66 17.03 -21.57
C LEU A 204 13.86 15.52 -21.36
N GLN A 205 14.13 14.76 -22.43
CA GLN A 205 14.43 13.33 -22.32
C GLN A 205 15.73 13.07 -21.55
N GLN A 206 16.78 13.87 -21.79
CA GLN A 206 18.03 13.80 -21.01
C GLN A 206 17.78 14.12 -19.53
N LEU A 207 17.01 15.17 -19.23
CA LEU A 207 16.64 15.57 -17.87
C LEU A 207 15.79 14.51 -17.16
N LEU A 208 14.80 13.91 -17.82
CA LEU A 208 13.99 12.82 -17.27
C LEU A 208 14.84 11.56 -17.03
N SER A 209 15.76 11.23 -17.94
CA SER A 209 16.73 10.14 -17.74
C SER A 209 17.63 10.41 -16.54
N LEU A 210 18.23 11.61 -16.46
CA LEU A 210 19.07 12.02 -15.33
C LEU A 210 18.31 12.07 -14.01
N LYS A 211 17.07 12.58 -13.97
CA LYS A 211 16.24 12.56 -12.75
C LYS A 211 15.79 11.15 -12.36
N SER A 212 15.55 10.26 -13.32
CA SER A 212 15.31 8.84 -13.05
C SER A 212 16.53 8.18 -12.41
N SER A 213 17.71 8.35 -13.02
CA SER A 213 18.99 7.84 -12.48
C SER A 213 19.35 8.48 -11.13
N ILE A 214 19.10 9.77 -10.94
CA ILE A 214 19.37 10.46 -9.67
C ILE A 214 18.35 10.05 -8.61
N SER A 215 17.08 9.80 -8.96
CA SER A 215 16.10 9.24 -8.04
C SER A 215 16.41 7.78 -7.67
N SER A 216 16.96 6.97 -8.58
CA SER A 216 17.48 5.64 -8.22
C SER A 216 18.76 5.71 -7.38
N LEU A 217 19.59 6.76 -7.58
CA LEU A 217 20.81 7.04 -6.80
C LEU A 217 20.52 7.55 -5.38
N THR A 218 19.55 8.44 -5.18
CA THR A 218 19.18 8.92 -3.83
C THR A 218 18.35 7.89 -3.06
N ARG A 219 17.57 7.05 -3.75
CA ARG A 219 16.92 5.86 -3.17
C ARG A 219 17.89 4.72 -2.76
N MET A 220 19.20 4.88 -2.90
CA MET A 220 20.18 3.86 -2.45
C MET A 220 20.53 3.97 -0.96
N GLU A 221 20.15 5.05 -0.28
CA GLU A 221 20.41 5.27 1.15
C GLU A 221 19.12 5.36 1.99
N SER A 222 18.02 5.87 1.42
CA SER A 222 16.71 5.90 2.08
C SER A 222 16.16 4.47 2.28
N GLN A 223 15.90 4.08 3.53
CA GLN A 223 14.95 3.01 3.81
C GLN A 223 13.54 3.44 3.37
N VAL A 224 12.68 2.47 3.08
CA VAL A 224 11.29 2.66 2.68
C VAL A 224 10.42 1.99 3.72
N THR A 225 9.46 2.73 4.27
CA THR A 225 8.62 2.25 5.38
C THR A 225 7.83 1.01 5.00
N ASP A 226 7.54 0.17 5.98
CA ASP A 226 6.68 -1.02 5.84
C ASP A 226 5.35 -0.70 5.14
N ASN A 227 4.77 0.47 5.44
CA ASN A 227 3.55 0.96 4.81
C ASN A 227 3.74 1.25 3.31
N GLU A 228 4.79 1.96 2.90
CA GLU A 228 5.06 2.23 1.48
C GLU A 228 5.38 0.95 0.69
N LEU A 229 6.03 -0.03 1.33
CA LEU A 229 6.26 -1.35 0.76
C LEU A 229 4.95 -2.12 0.59
N ALA A 230 4.09 -2.17 1.62
CA ALA A 230 2.79 -2.83 1.58
C ALA A 230 1.82 -2.17 0.58
N ASP A 231 1.84 -0.84 0.43
CA ASP A 231 1.11 -0.10 -0.61
C ASP A 231 1.57 -0.53 -2.01
N SER A 232 2.90 -0.54 -2.23
CA SER A 232 3.48 -0.94 -3.52
C SER A 232 3.12 -2.39 -3.87
N PHE A 233 3.16 -3.29 -2.88
CA PHE A 233 2.74 -4.69 -3.01
C PHE A 233 1.25 -4.81 -3.38
N THR A 234 0.39 -4.08 -2.65
CA THR A 234 -1.08 -4.07 -2.82
C THR A 234 -1.50 -3.45 -4.16
N GLN A 235 -0.83 -2.38 -4.60
CA GLN A 235 -1.11 -1.72 -5.87
C GLN A 235 -0.82 -2.66 -7.06
N ILE A 236 0.25 -3.45 -6.99
CA ILE A 236 0.57 -4.47 -7.99
C ILE A 236 -0.51 -5.56 -7.98
N ALA A 237 -0.90 -6.09 -6.83
CA ALA A 237 -1.99 -7.08 -6.70
C ALA A 237 -3.30 -6.59 -7.34
N ASN A 238 -3.72 -5.37 -7.01
CA ASN A 238 -4.93 -4.75 -7.53
C ASN A 238 -4.86 -4.56 -9.06
N ARG A 239 -3.73 -4.08 -9.60
CA ARG A 239 -3.55 -3.89 -11.04
C ARG A 239 -3.53 -5.21 -11.83
N ILE A 240 -3.02 -6.29 -11.24
CA ILE A 240 -3.11 -7.65 -11.83
C ILE A 240 -4.56 -8.13 -11.85
N ARG A 241 -5.32 -7.91 -10.77
CA ARG A 241 -6.76 -8.21 -10.68
C ARG A 241 -7.56 -7.45 -11.73
N GLU A 242 -7.38 -6.13 -11.80
CA GLU A 242 -8.04 -5.23 -12.78
C GLU A 242 -7.73 -5.63 -14.23
N TRP A 243 -6.46 -5.87 -14.54
CA TRP A 243 -6.03 -6.31 -15.87
C TRP A 243 -6.65 -7.67 -16.24
N SER A 244 -6.70 -8.60 -15.29
CA SER A 244 -7.31 -9.93 -15.47
C SER A 244 -8.83 -9.82 -15.68
N VAL A 245 -9.53 -8.99 -14.92
CA VAL A 245 -10.96 -8.72 -15.09
C VAL A 245 -11.22 -8.06 -16.45
N SER A 246 -10.49 -7.00 -16.79
CA SER A 246 -10.68 -6.21 -18.01
C SER A 246 -10.54 -7.06 -19.27
N ASN A 247 -9.51 -7.90 -19.35
CA ASN A 247 -9.27 -8.76 -20.52
C ASN A 247 -10.10 -10.06 -20.51
N TYR A 248 -10.40 -10.64 -19.34
CA TYR A 248 -10.88 -12.03 -19.24
C TYR A 248 -12.21 -12.26 -18.51
N ARG A 249 -12.93 -11.24 -18.01
CA ARG A 249 -14.23 -11.41 -17.30
C ARG A 249 -15.21 -12.34 -18.02
N ARG A 250 -15.33 -12.21 -19.35
CA ARG A 250 -16.24 -13.01 -20.21
C ARG A 250 -15.63 -14.31 -20.75
N SER A 251 -14.36 -14.61 -20.45
CA SER A 251 -13.70 -15.85 -20.89
C SER A 251 -14.32 -17.10 -20.25
N LYS A 252 -14.11 -18.25 -20.90
CA LYS A 252 -14.27 -19.58 -20.32
C LYS A 252 -12.92 -20.31 -20.47
N PRO A 253 -12.29 -20.81 -19.39
CA PRO A 253 -11.07 -21.58 -19.52
C PRO A 253 -11.34 -22.93 -20.21
N ARG A 254 -10.34 -23.45 -20.91
CA ARG A 254 -10.30 -24.75 -21.56
C ARG A 254 -9.12 -25.53 -20.98
N PHE A 255 -9.37 -26.75 -20.50
CA PHE A 255 -8.35 -27.59 -19.87
C PHE A 255 -7.99 -28.85 -20.69
N ASP A 256 -8.68 -29.04 -21.80
CA ASP A 256 -8.53 -30.12 -22.77
C ASP A 256 -7.45 -29.80 -23.80
N ASN A 257 -6.72 -30.82 -24.25
CA ASN A 257 -5.73 -30.73 -25.33
C ASN A 257 -4.64 -29.64 -25.18
N LEU A 258 -4.39 -29.18 -23.95
CA LEU A 258 -3.35 -28.19 -23.62
C LEU A 258 -1.93 -28.68 -23.98
N PRO A 259 -1.03 -27.80 -24.49
CA PRO A 259 0.38 -28.13 -24.69
C PRO A 259 1.06 -28.64 -23.42
N LYS A 260 2.05 -29.55 -23.57
CA LYS A 260 2.75 -30.17 -22.43
C LYS A 260 3.37 -29.13 -21.49
N GLU A 261 3.97 -28.09 -22.04
CA GLU A 261 4.56 -26.96 -21.31
C GLU A 261 3.52 -26.24 -20.44
N SER A 262 2.38 -25.87 -21.02
CA SER A 262 1.27 -25.27 -20.28
C SER A 262 0.75 -26.20 -19.17
N GLN A 263 0.66 -27.50 -19.42
CA GLN A 263 0.24 -28.47 -18.40
C GLN A 263 1.23 -28.57 -17.22
N VAL A 264 2.53 -28.40 -17.44
CA VAL A 264 3.54 -28.33 -16.36
C VAL A 264 3.39 -27.04 -15.57
N ALA A 265 3.28 -25.89 -16.25
CA ALA A 265 3.08 -24.60 -15.59
C ALA A 265 1.81 -24.56 -14.72
N PHE A 266 0.68 -25.10 -15.20
CA PHE A 266 -0.56 -25.12 -14.44
C PHE A 266 -0.53 -26.10 -13.26
N ARG A 267 0.14 -27.25 -13.39
CA ARG A 267 0.34 -28.20 -12.28
C ARG A 267 1.22 -27.64 -11.15
N LYS A 268 2.18 -26.78 -11.47
CA LYS A 268 3.03 -26.07 -10.50
C LYS A 268 2.23 -25.12 -9.60
N ILE A 269 1.17 -24.51 -10.15
CA ILE A 269 0.27 -23.60 -9.44
C ILE A 269 -0.82 -24.38 -8.70
N CYS A 270 -1.43 -25.37 -9.35
CA CYS A 270 -2.48 -26.23 -8.81
C CYS A 270 -2.42 -27.62 -9.47
N PRO A 271 -1.97 -28.70 -8.79
CA PRO A 271 -1.82 -30.04 -9.39
C PRO A 271 -3.11 -30.56 -10.05
N ARG A 272 -4.25 -30.26 -9.42
CA ARG A 272 -5.59 -30.70 -9.79
C ARG A 272 -6.40 -29.61 -10.52
N TYR A 273 -5.74 -28.64 -11.17
CA TYR A 273 -6.38 -27.49 -11.83
C TYR A 273 -7.59 -27.79 -12.73
N ARG A 274 -7.69 -29.01 -13.29
CA ARG A 274 -8.84 -29.46 -14.10
C ARG A 274 -10.13 -29.70 -13.32
N ILE A 275 -10.04 -29.90 -12.01
CA ILE A 275 -11.14 -30.25 -11.10
C ILE A 275 -11.39 -29.08 -10.14
N ASP A 276 -10.32 -28.53 -9.58
CA ASP A 276 -10.41 -27.64 -8.42
C ASP A 276 -10.66 -26.17 -8.83
N VAL A 277 -10.29 -25.77 -10.07
CA VAL A 277 -10.53 -24.41 -10.59
C VAL A 277 -11.96 -24.31 -11.15
N LYS A 278 -12.90 -23.95 -10.28
CA LYS A 278 -14.31 -23.72 -10.62
C LYS A 278 -14.50 -22.47 -11.51
N ALA A 279 -15.69 -22.29 -12.07
CA ALA A 279 -16.03 -21.14 -12.92
C ALA A 279 -15.97 -19.78 -12.21
N THR A 280 -16.11 -19.77 -10.88
CA THR A 280 -15.81 -18.64 -9.97
C THR A 280 -14.32 -18.30 -9.98
N ASP A 281 -13.49 -19.33 -9.83
CA ASP A 281 -12.06 -19.24 -9.52
C ASP A 281 -11.20 -18.93 -10.74
N LYS A 282 -11.77 -18.99 -11.96
CA LYS A 282 -11.08 -18.73 -13.23
C LYS A 282 -10.27 -17.42 -13.24
N LEU A 283 -10.80 -16.34 -12.67
CA LEU A 283 -10.12 -15.03 -12.67
C LEU A 283 -8.98 -15.00 -11.64
N THR A 284 -9.15 -15.67 -10.50
CA THR A 284 -8.14 -15.86 -9.47
C THR A 284 -7.00 -16.76 -9.98
N PHE A 285 -7.32 -17.77 -10.80
CA PHE A 285 -6.34 -18.62 -11.46
C PHE A 285 -5.52 -17.87 -12.52
N TYR A 286 -6.14 -16.95 -13.29
CA TYR A 286 -5.38 -16.07 -14.19
C TYR A 286 -4.44 -15.12 -13.42
N GLN A 287 -4.88 -14.60 -12.26
CA GLN A 287 -4.00 -13.83 -11.36
C GLN A 287 -2.83 -14.70 -10.89
N ALA A 288 -3.06 -15.94 -10.45
CA ALA A 288 -2.02 -16.87 -10.01
C ALA A 288 -0.96 -17.18 -11.09
N ILE A 289 -1.35 -17.28 -12.36
CA ILE A 289 -0.42 -17.46 -13.51
C ILE A 289 0.51 -16.25 -13.68
N ILE A 290 -0.02 -15.04 -13.50
CA ILE A 290 0.76 -13.80 -13.53
C ILE A 290 1.67 -13.73 -12.29
N SER A 291 1.18 -14.17 -11.12
CA SER A 291 1.92 -14.18 -9.85
C SER A 291 3.10 -15.17 -9.83
N ASP A 292 2.95 -16.41 -10.32
CA ASP A 292 4.11 -17.33 -10.40
C ASP A 292 5.18 -16.83 -11.39
N SER A 293 4.75 -16.10 -12.43
CA SER A 293 5.65 -15.41 -13.37
C SER A 293 6.35 -14.21 -12.70
N LEU A 294 5.63 -13.44 -11.89
CA LEU A 294 6.18 -12.36 -11.06
C LEU A 294 7.15 -12.85 -9.99
N MET A 295 6.99 -14.06 -9.46
CA MET A 295 7.96 -14.65 -8.54
C MET A 295 9.32 -14.94 -9.18
N GLN A 296 9.43 -15.01 -10.53
CA GLN A 296 10.72 -15.04 -11.21
C GLN A 296 11.45 -13.68 -11.18
N ILE A 297 10.69 -12.58 -10.99
CA ILE A 297 11.22 -11.23 -10.75
C ILE A 297 11.52 -11.08 -9.26
N LEU A 298 10.47 -11.16 -8.44
CA LEU A 298 10.50 -10.83 -7.01
C LEU A 298 11.42 -11.75 -6.19
N GLY A 299 11.55 -13.02 -6.58
CA GLY A 299 12.44 -13.99 -5.94
C GLY A 299 13.89 -14.00 -6.47
N SER A 300 14.29 -13.02 -7.29
CA SER A 300 15.69 -12.93 -7.75
C SER A 300 16.61 -12.44 -6.62
N PRO A 301 17.67 -13.18 -6.23
CA PRO A 301 18.44 -12.90 -5.01
C PRO A 301 19.40 -11.69 -5.12
N VAL A 302 19.63 -11.17 -6.32
CA VAL A 302 20.53 -10.03 -6.60
C VAL A 302 19.72 -8.87 -7.18
N MET A 303 19.68 -8.72 -8.51
CA MET A 303 18.86 -7.74 -9.21
C MET A 303 18.29 -8.40 -10.47
N PHE A 304 17.01 -8.17 -10.76
CA PHE A 304 16.40 -8.79 -11.93
C PHE A 304 17.00 -8.22 -13.23
N GLY A 305 17.76 -9.05 -13.95
CA GLY A 305 18.52 -8.66 -15.15
C GLY A 305 19.97 -9.15 -15.19
N VAL A 306 20.54 -9.65 -14.07
CA VAL A 306 21.90 -10.22 -14.09
C VAL A 306 21.99 -11.38 -15.09
N PRO A 307 22.93 -11.37 -16.06
CA PRO A 307 23.08 -12.45 -17.03
C PRO A 307 23.37 -13.80 -16.37
N ARG A 308 22.66 -14.84 -16.78
CA ARG A 308 22.88 -16.23 -16.33
C ARG A 308 24.14 -16.89 -16.94
N THR A 309 24.90 -16.17 -17.77
CA THR A 309 26.15 -16.62 -18.39
C THR A 309 27.18 -15.49 -18.39
N GLY A 310 28.47 -15.84 -18.41
CA GLY A 310 29.57 -14.88 -18.29
C GLY A 310 29.94 -14.56 -16.83
N PRO A 311 30.79 -13.54 -16.59
CA PRO A 311 31.44 -13.34 -15.29
C PRO A 311 30.49 -12.97 -14.14
N LEU A 312 29.35 -12.33 -14.44
CA LEU A 312 28.38 -11.92 -13.41
C LEU A 312 27.47 -13.07 -12.93
N ALA A 313 27.38 -14.18 -13.69
CA ALA A 313 26.52 -15.30 -13.35
C ALA A 313 26.87 -15.93 -11.99
N ALA A 314 28.15 -15.95 -11.64
CA ALA A 314 28.66 -16.47 -10.37
C ALA A 314 28.14 -15.68 -9.14
N ILE A 315 27.75 -14.41 -9.30
CA ILE A 315 27.18 -13.60 -8.21
C ILE A 315 25.83 -14.16 -7.77
N ILE A 316 25.03 -14.70 -8.70
CA ILE A 316 23.72 -15.31 -8.39
C ILE A 316 23.94 -16.55 -7.51
N SER A 317 24.80 -17.48 -7.94
CA SER A 317 25.07 -18.70 -7.19
C SER A 317 25.79 -18.45 -5.87
N LEU A 318 26.66 -17.44 -5.78
CA LEU A 318 27.23 -17.01 -4.51
C LEU A 318 26.13 -16.48 -3.59
N ALA A 319 25.25 -15.60 -4.09
CA ALA A 319 24.15 -15.05 -3.30
C ALA A 319 23.19 -16.12 -2.78
N GLU A 320 22.91 -17.15 -3.57
CA GLU A 320 22.12 -18.33 -3.16
C GLU A 320 22.77 -19.12 -2.01
N HIS A 321 24.11 -19.17 -1.92
CA HIS A 321 24.85 -19.93 -0.91
C HIS A 321 25.14 -19.17 0.40
N VAL A 322 24.91 -17.85 0.46
CA VAL A 322 25.26 -17.02 1.64
C VAL A 322 24.07 -16.26 2.25
N GLN A 323 22.82 -16.63 1.92
CA GLN A 323 21.61 -15.97 2.44
C GLN A 323 21.43 -16.13 3.96
N ASP A 324 22.01 -17.20 4.53
CA ASP A 324 22.03 -17.52 5.95
C ASP A 324 22.88 -16.54 6.77
N ALA A 325 23.85 -15.85 6.16
CA ALA A 325 24.68 -14.82 6.80
C ALA A 325 23.91 -13.52 7.18
N GLY A 326 22.59 -13.50 7.03
CA GLY A 326 21.68 -12.55 7.70
C GLY A 326 21.97 -11.07 7.40
N GLY A 327 22.39 -10.32 8.42
CA GLY A 327 22.73 -8.89 8.26
C GLY A 327 23.92 -8.67 7.32
N ALA A 328 24.97 -9.48 7.43
CA ALA A 328 26.15 -9.38 6.58
C ALA A 328 25.83 -9.68 5.11
N TYR A 329 24.92 -10.63 4.84
CA TYR A 329 24.37 -10.84 3.50
C TYR A 329 23.69 -9.58 2.95
N ARG A 330 22.83 -8.92 3.74
CA ARG A 330 22.12 -7.71 3.30
C ARG A 330 23.02 -6.51 3.11
N GLU A 331 24.13 -6.39 3.85
CA GLU A 331 25.14 -5.36 3.59
C GLU A 331 25.96 -5.65 2.33
N TRP A 332 26.41 -6.90 2.14
CA TRP A 332 27.12 -7.34 0.95
C TRP A 332 26.29 -7.20 -0.33
N ILE A 333 25.02 -7.63 -0.32
CA ILE A 333 24.16 -7.58 -1.51
C ILE A 333 23.81 -6.13 -1.88
N ARG A 334 23.57 -5.26 -0.88
CA ARG A 334 23.35 -3.83 -1.09
C ARG A 334 24.58 -3.18 -1.72
N ALA A 335 25.77 -3.38 -1.14
CA ALA A 335 27.02 -2.87 -1.70
C ALA A 335 27.30 -3.41 -3.12
N THR A 336 26.99 -4.68 -3.37
CA THR A 336 27.15 -5.32 -4.69
C THR A 336 26.22 -4.72 -5.74
N ILE A 337 24.94 -4.54 -5.44
CA ILE A 337 23.99 -3.87 -6.35
C ILE A 337 24.42 -2.41 -6.59
N GLN A 338 24.79 -1.68 -5.53
CA GLN A 338 25.27 -0.31 -5.66
C GLN A 338 26.54 -0.19 -6.53
N ALA A 339 27.43 -1.19 -6.49
CA ALA A 339 28.60 -1.25 -7.36
C ALA A 339 28.23 -1.62 -8.82
N LEU A 340 27.33 -2.58 -9.02
CA LEU A 340 26.86 -2.99 -10.35
C LEU A 340 26.18 -1.84 -11.10
N GLU A 341 25.29 -1.10 -10.44
CA GLU A 341 24.58 0.06 -11.01
C GLU A 341 25.51 1.24 -11.39
N ARG A 342 26.65 1.36 -10.71
CA ARG A 342 27.70 2.35 -11.01
C ARG A 342 28.74 1.84 -12.02
N SER A 343 28.65 0.59 -12.45
CA SER A 343 29.61 -0.04 -13.37
C SER A 343 29.18 0.05 -14.84
N ALA A 344 30.15 -0.13 -15.75
CA ALA A 344 29.85 -0.25 -17.18
C ALA A 344 28.93 -1.43 -17.53
N ALA A 345 28.87 -2.47 -16.68
CA ALA A 345 28.02 -3.63 -16.91
C ALA A 345 26.51 -3.36 -16.71
N TYR A 346 26.14 -2.24 -16.08
CA TYR A 346 24.73 -1.86 -15.91
C TYR A 346 23.99 -1.76 -17.25
N VAL A 347 24.66 -1.33 -18.32
CA VAL A 347 24.07 -1.23 -19.67
C VAL A 347 23.67 -2.60 -20.23
N ASP A 348 24.48 -3.64 -19.98
CA ASP A 348 24.17 -5.01 -20.41
C ASP A 348 23.10 -5.66 -19.50
N ILE A 349 23.13 -5.36 -18.19
CA ILE A 349 22.09 -5.77 -17.24
C ILE A 349 20.72 -5.18 -17.62
N GLU A 350 20.64 -3.89 -17.94
CA GLU A 350 19.40 -3.24 -18.40
C GLU A 350 18.86 -3.86 -19.70
N LYS A 351 19.77 -4.22 -20.61
CA LYS A 351 19.42 -4.84 -21.89
C LYS A 351 18.91 -6.27 -21.73
N GLU A 352 19.53 -7.09 -20.87
CA GLU A 352 19.02 -8.42 -20.55
C GLU A 352 17.72 -8.32 -19.75
N LYS A 353 17.60 -7.38 -18.80
CA LYS A 353 16.35 -7.09 -18.06
C LYS A 353 15.17 -6.83 -19.01
N GLU A 354 15.30 -5.91 -19.97
CA GLU A 354 14.22 -5.66 -20.94
C GLU A 354 13.91 -6.90 -21.81
N THR A 355 14.93 -7.71 -22.12
CA THR A 355 14.78 -8.97 -22.88
C THR A 355 14.02 -10.02 -22.07
N LEU A 356 14.33 -10.18 -20.78
CA LEU A 356 13.63 -11.05 -19.84
C LEU A 356 12.19 -10.58 -19.61
N LEU A 357 11.96 -9.26 -19.42
CA LEU A 357 10.62 -8.68 -19.31
C LEU A 357 9.76 -8.94 -20.56
N HIS A 358 10.35 -8.85 -21.75
CA HIS A 358 9.67 -9.22 -23.00
C HIS A 358 9.34 -10.72 -23.05
N ARG A 359 10.26 -11.59 -22.59
CA ARG A 359 10.07 -13.04 -22.54
C ARG A 359 8.93 -13.42 -21.58
N LEU A 360 8.98 -12.96 -20.32
CA LEU A 360 7.94 -13.20 -19.31
C LEU A 360 6.56 -12.69 -19.75
N CYS A 361 6.49 -11.51 -20.35
CA CYS A 361 5.24 -10.99 -20.91
C CYS A 361 4.69 -11.91 -22.02
N GLY A 362 5.56 -12.41 -22.91
CA GLY A 362 5.20 -13.39 -23.93
C GLY A 362 4.74 -14.74 -23.36
N GLU A 363 5.42 -15.25 -22.33
CA GLU A 363 5.07 -16.50 -21.62
C GLU A 363 3.70 -16.40 -20.95
N ILE A 364 3.43 -15.31 -20.21
CA ILE A 364 2.11 -15.04 -19.61
C ILE A 364 1.02 -14.96 -20.70
N CYS A 365 1.28 -14.22 -21.79
CA CYS A 365 0.36 -14.13 -22.93
C CYS A 365 0.07 -15.50 -23.55
N HIS A 366 1.09 -16.35 -23.70
CA HIS A 366 0.97 -17.69 -24.27
C HIS A 366 0.17 -18.62 -23.35
N LEU A 367 0.48 -18.66 -22.04
CA LEU A 367 -0.25 -19.47 -21.07
C LEU A 367 -1.74 -19.10 -21.01
N LEU A 368 -2.05 -17.81 -20.90
CA LEU A 368 -3.43 -17.32 -20.90
C LEU A 368 -4.13 -17.54 -22.26
N PHE A 369 -3.41 -17.46 -23.38
CA PHE A 369 -3.95 -17.82 -24.70
C PHE A 369 -4.28 -19.32 -24.81
N THR A 370 -3.41 -20.21 -24.32
CA THR A 370 -3.69 -21.67 -24.36
C THR A 370 -4.92 -22.06 -23.53
N LEU A 371 -5.18 -21.37 -22.40
CA LEU A 371 -6.39 -21.55 -21.60
C LEU A 371 -7.65 -20.94 -22.20
N THR A 372 -7.57 -19.76 -22.82
CA THR A 372 -8.78 -18.97 -23.16
C THR A 372 -9.08 -18.85 -24.65
N SER A 373 -8.08 -19.14 -25.50
CA SER A 373 -8.06 -18.83 -26.94
C SER A 373 -8.25 -17.33 -27.27
N ILE A 374 -8.04 -16.42 -26.30
CA ILE A 374 -8.17 -14.96 -26.48
C ILE A 374 -6.79 -14.34 -26.71
N THR A 375 -6.60 -13.73 -27.88
CA THR A 375 -5.40 -12.94 -28.20
C THR A 375 -5.46 -11.58 -27.50
N ILE A 376 -4.45 -11.28 -26.68
CA ILE A 376 -4.34 -10.01 -25.95
C ILE A 376 -4.04 -8.86 -26.93
N THR A 377 -4.65 -7.69 -26.72
CA THR A 377 -4.34 -6.50 -27.54
C THR A 377 -2.94 -5.94 -27.23
N PRO A 378 -2.25 -5.27 -28.18
CA PRO A 378 -0.96 -4.64 -27.91
C PRO A 378 -0.97 -3.64 -26.74
N ASN A 379 -2.11 -2.97 -26.50
CA ASN A 379 -2.29 -2.08 -25.36
C ASN A 379 -2.41 -2.82 -24.02
N ALA A 380 -3.09 -3.97 -23.98
CA ALA A 380 -3.10 -4.80 -22.78
C ALA A 380 -1.74 -5.47 -22.53
N GLN A 381 -0.99 -5.82 -23.57
CA GLN A 381 0.40 -6.27 -23.45
C GLN A 381 1.35 -5.19 -22.92
N SER A 382 1.20 -3.93 -23.34
CA SER A 382 2.00 -2.83 -22.80
C SER A 382 1.69 -2.58 -21.32
N VAL A 383 0.41 -2.57 -20.92
CA VAL A 383 0.02 -2.46 -19.50
C VAL A 383 0.58 -3.60 -18.65
N LEU A 384 0.56 -4.85 -19.16
CA LEU A 384 1.20 -5.98 -18.48
C LEU A 384 2.71 -5.77 -18.33
N LYS A 385 3.41 -5.29 -19.37
CA LYS A 385 4.85 -4.97 -19.28
C LYS A 385 5.14 -3.87 -18.25
N VAL A 386 4.23 -2.90 -18.06
CA VAL A 386 4.38 -1.89 -16.99
C VAL A 386 4.25 -2.55 -15.61
N ILE A 387 3.23 -3.39 -15.38
CA ILE A 387 3.09 -4.14 -14.11
C ILE A 387 4.35 -4.97 -13.79
N LEU A 388 4.94 -5.64 -14.79
CA LEU A 388 6.19 -6.38 -14.61
C LEU A 388 7.38 -5.46 -14.30
N LYS A 389 7.47 -4.24 -14.87
CA LYS A 389 8.53 -3.26 -14.54
C LYS A 389 8.38 -2.73 -13.11
N ASP A 390 7.16 -2.47 -12.67
CA ASP A 390 6.89 -1.99 -11.31
C ASP A 390 7.30 -3.05 -10.27
N ALA A 391 7.07 -4.34 -10.56
CA ALA A 391 7.56 -5.45 -9.75
C ALA A 391 9.10 -5.57 -9.72
N VAL A 392 9.82 -5.22 -10.80
CA VAL A 392 11.29 -5.12 -10.75
C VAL A 392 11.73 -3.95 -9.87
N GLY A 393 11.05 -2.80 -9.95
CA GLY A 393 11.28 -1.67 -9.07
C GLY A 393 11.10 -2.05 -7.59
N LEU A 394 10.05 -2.82 -7.29
CA LEU A 394 9.77 -3.33 -5.95
C LEU A 394 10.79 -4.39 -5.48
N GLN A 395 11.23 -5.31 -6.34
CA GLN A 395 12.31 -6.27 -6.03
C GLN A 395 13.60 -5.54 -5.63
N ARG A 396 14.00 -4.51 -6.39
CA ARG A 396 15.14 -3.65 -6.03
C ARG A 396 14.92 -2.99 -4.67
N THR A 397 13.75 -2.41 -4.42
CA THR A 397 13.45 -1.75 -3.14
C THR A 397 13.57 -2.72 -1.96
N LEU A 398 13.00 -3.92 -2.05
CA LEU A 398 13.02 -4.93 -0.98
C LEU A 398 14.45 -5.37 -0.62
N ILE A 399 15.31 -5.61 -1.61
CA ILE A 399 16.69 -6.07 -1.38
C ILE A 399 17.62 -4.96 -0.87
N LEU A 400 17.29 -3.68 -1.13
CA LEU A 400 18.02 -2.55 -0.56
C LEU A 400 17.66 -2.26 0.91
N GLN A 401 16.55 -2.79 1.44
CA GLN A 401 16.19 -2.62 2.85
C GLN A 401 17.16 -3.34 3.80
N ARG A 402 17.17 -2.96 5.08
CA ARG A 402 17.97 -3.61 6.13
C ARG A 402 17.21 -4.70 6.87
N ALA A 403 15.89 -4.59 7.01
CA ALA A 403 15.00 -5.70 7.39
C ALA A 403 15.10 -6.89 6.41
N ARG A 404 14.77 -8.11 6.85
CA ARG A 404 14.51 -9.23 5.92
C ARG A 404 13.09 -9.08 5.39
N TYR A 405 12.90 -9.25 4.09
CA TYR A 405 11.58 -9.46 3.50
C TYR A 405 11.52 -10.83 2.85
N GLU A 406 10.42 -11.53 3.08
CA GLU A 406 10.14 -12.86 2.54
C GLU A 406 8.76 -12.88 1.89
N LEU A 407 8.65 -13.66 0.82
CA LEU A 407 7.46 -13.70 -0.03
C LEU A 407 6.81 -15.08 0.05
N LEU A 408 5.73 -15.17 0.82
CA LEU A 408 4.92 -16.38 0.92
C LEU A 408 4.13 -16.56 -0.38
N PHE A 409 4.69 -17.33 -1.31
CA PHE A 409 4.01 -17.77 -2.52
C PHE A 409 3.87 -19.30 -2.55
N PHE A 410 2.79 -19.79 -1.95
CA PHE A 410 2.51 -21.21 -1.86
C PHE A 410 2.30 -21.84 -3.24
N ARG A 411 3.18 -22.78 -3.57
CA ARG A 411 3.03 -23.69 -4.70
C ARG A 411 2.58 -25.03 -4.13
N ASN A 412 1.49 -25.56 -4.66
CA ASN A 412 0.90 -26.81 -4.19
C ASN A 412 1.69 -28.00 -4.77
N GLN A 413 2.98 -28.05 -4.47
CA GLN A 413 3.97 -29.09 -4.84
C GLN A 413 4.78 -29.53 -3.62
N ASP A 414 4.95 -28.63 -2.66
CA ASP A 414 5.28 -28.93 -1.28
C ASP A 414 4.07 -29.64 -0.60
N GLU A 415 4.17 -29.97 0.70
CA GLU A 415 3.20 -30.82 1.41
C GLU A 415 1.77 -30.21 1.50
N ILE A 416 0.79 -30.95 2.04
CA ILE A 416 -0.59 -30.45 2.17
C ILE A 416 -0.61 -29.24 3.13
N VAL A 417 -0.65 -28.04 2.55
CA VAL A 417 -0.67 -26.79 3.30
C VAL A 417 -2.09 -26.50 3.80
N GLU A 418 -2.27 -26.62 5.11
CA GLU A 418 -3.43 -26.10 5.83
C GLU A 418 -3.52 -24.57 5.67
N PHE A 419 -4.73 -24.04 5.55
CA PHE A 419 -4.92 -22.59 5.37
C PHE A 419 -4.67 -21.84 6.69
N ASP A 420 -3.60 -21.04 6.70
CA ASP A 420 -3.15 -20.29 7.87
C ASP A 420 -3.89 -18.94 7.98
N ASP A 421 -4.85 -18.88 8.90
CA ASP A 421 -5.61 -17.67 9.20
C ASP A 421 -4.80 -16.54 9.86
N CYS A 422 -3.51 -16.72 10.16
CA CYS A 422 -2.60 -15.63 10.50
C CYS A 422 -1.87 -15.03 9.28
N THR A 423 -1.61 -15.79 8.20
CA THR A 423 -0.85 -15.28 7.03
C THR A 423 -1.61 -15.19 5.70
N MET A 424 -2.72 -15.90 5.53
CA MET A 424 -3.41 -16.03 4.24
C MET A 424 -4.74 -15.26 4.19
N GLU A 425 -5.19 -14.89 2.99
CA GLU A 425 -6.55 -14.36 2.74
C GLU A 425 -7.32 -15.31 1.82
N ALA A 426 -8.56 -15.64 2.21
CA ALA A 426 -9.48 -16.43 1.40
C ALA A 426 -10.05 -15.59 0.25
N ILE A 427 -10.14 -16.17 -0.95
CA ILE A 427 -10.61 -15.49 -2.16
C ILE A 427 -11.65 -16.37 -2.85
N ASN A 428 -12.84 -15.81 -3.06
CA ASN A 428 -14.05 -16.48 -3.57
C ASN A 428 -14.66 -17.56 -2.66
N ASP A 429 -14.16 -17.74 -1.43
CA ASP A 429 -14.94 -18.43 -0.39
C ASP A 429 -16.16 -17.54 -0.06
N PRO A 430 -17.36 -18.10 0.17
CA PRO A 430 -18.44 -17.33 0.79
C PRO A 430 -17.98 -16.82 2.16
N ASP A 431 -18.52 -15.68 2.60
CA ASP A 431 -18.37 -15.26 4.00
C ASP A 431 -19.02 -16.35 4.86
N PRO A 432 -18.34 -16.93 5.88
CA PRO A 432 -18.91 -17.99 6.70
C PRO A 432 -20.26 -17.63 7.36
N SER A 433 -20.67 -16.35 7.41
CA SER A 433 -22.06 -15.97 7.73
C SER A 433 -23.01 -15.92 6.51
N THR A 434 -22.91 -16.86 5.56
CA THR A 434 -23.88 -16.97 4.43
C THR A 434 -24.37 -18.38 4.08
N ASP A 435 -23.81 -19.45 4.66
CA ASP A 435 -24.31 -20.83 4.54
C ASP A 435 -24.47 -21.43 5.96
N GLU A 436 -25.64 -21.20 6.58
CA GLU A 436 -25.91 -21.40 8.02
C GLU A 436 -26.14 -22.88 8.46
N ASP A 437 -25.95 -23.86 7.58
CA ASP A 437 -26.44 -25.26 7.72
C ASP A 437 -25.32 -26.35 7.66
N SER A 438 -24.08 -26.06 8.07
CA SER A 438 -22.94 -26.99 7.85
C SER A 438 -21.93 -27.09 9.00
N ASP A 439 -22.27 -27.87 10.04
CA ASP A 439 -21.43 -28.24 11.22
C ASP A 439 -20.17 -29.08 10.91
N MET A 440 -19.66 -29.06 9.68
CA MET A 440 -18.33 -29.57 9.42
C MET A 440 -17.29 -28.51 9.80
N TYR A 441 -16.27 -28.92 10.55
CA TYR A 441 -14.95 -28.31 10.44
C TYR A 441 -14.57 -28.35 8.96
N MET A 442 -14.73 -27.21 8.28
CA MET A 442 -14.38 -27.07 6.88
C MET A 442 -12.86 -27.10 6.80
N ASP A 443 -12.32 -28.28 6.48
CA ASP A 443 -10.93 -28.52 6.14
C ASP A 443 -10.57 -27.66 4.93
N ARG A 444 -10.16 -26.42 5.21
CA ARG A 444 -9.87 -25.34 4.24
C ARG A 444 -8.54 -25.62 3.55
N THR A 445 -8.48 -26.71 2.80
CA THR A 445 -7.33 -27.10 2.00
C THR A 445 -6.96 -26.00 0.99
N LEU A 446 -5.70 -25.54 1.03
CA LEU A 446 -5.22 -24.45 0.18
C LEU A 446 -5.15 -24.88 -1.29
N LYS A 447 -6.14 -24.48 -2.11
CA LYS A 447 -6.20 -24.82 -3.54
C LYS A 447 -4.96 -24.34 -4.31
N PHE A 448 -4.69 -23.02 -4.27
CA PHE A 448 -3.55 -22.35 -4.91
C PHE A 448 -3.40 -20.89 -4.42
N CYS A 449 -2.19 -20.35 -4.43
CA CYS A 449 -1.93 -18.94 -4.10
C CYS A 449 -2.27 -18.01 -5.28
N ALA A 450 -3.08 -16.97 -5.04
CA ALA A 450 -3.46 -15.99 -6.06
C ALA A 450 -2.38 -14.90 -6.28
N PHE A 451 -1.75 -14.45 -5.20
CA PHE A 451 -0.72 -13.41 -5.16
C PHE A 451 0.08 -13.57 -3.86
N PRO A 452 1.42 -13.36 -3.85
CA PRO A 452 2.25 -13.57 -2.66
C PRO A 452 1.83 -12.73 -1.45
N GLY A 453 1.97 -13.30 -0.25
CA GLY A 453 2.02 -12.55 0.99
C GLY A 453 3.42 -11.96 1.24
N LEU A 454 3.50 -10.83 1.94
CA LEU A 454 4.74 -10.17 2.34
C LEU A 454 4.93 -10.31 3.86
N ILE A 455 6.05 -10.95 4.27
CA ILE A 455 6.48 -11.04 5.67
C ILE A 455 7.79 -10.26 5.83
N LYS A 456 7.90 -9.54 6.95
CA LYS A 456 9.12 -8.92 7.45
C LYS A 456 9.73 -9.78 8.56
N TYR A 457 11.06 -9.89 8.61
CA TYR A 457 11.76 -10.35 9.81
C TYR A 457 12.80 -9.33 10.27
N GLY A 458 12.82 -9.09 11.58
CA GLY A 458 13.58 -8.02 12.21
C GLY A 458 13.00 -6.62 12.03
N ASP A 459 13.55 -5.66 12.75
CA ASP A 459 13.19 -4.23 12.66
C ASP A 459 13.57 -3.60 11.31
N GLU A 460 13.21 -2.32 11.08
CA GLU A 460 13.60 -1.60 9.85
C GLU A 460 15.13 -1.53 9.64
N GLN A 461 15.91 -1.67 10.71
CA GLN A 461 17.37 -1.61 10.74
C GLN A 461 18.04 -2.98 10.54
N GLY A 462 17.27 -4.07 10.56
CA GLY A 462 17.70 -5.45 10.37
C GLY A 462 18.10 -6.22 11.64
N GLN A 463 17.80 -5.69 12.82
CA GLN A 463 18.07 -6.32 14.13
C GLN A 463 16.88 -7.20 14.56
N TYR A 464 17.01 -7.92 15.68
CA TYR A 464 15.97 -8.80 16.24
C TYR A 464 15.37 -9.80 15.23
N PRO A 465 16.17 -10.69 14.61
CA PRO A 465 15.73 -11.55 13.50
C PRO A 465 14.59 -12.53 13.86
N ASP A 466 14.31 -12.73 15.14
CA ASP A 466 13.20 -13.55 15.65
C ASP A 466 11.83 -12.84 15.57
N MET A 467 11.80 -11.51 15.40
CA MET A 467 10.57 -10.75 15.14
C MET A 467 10.07 -11.06 13.73
N ARG A 468 8.77 -11.40 13.56
CA ARG A 468 8.17 -11.84 12.29
C ARG A 468 6.79 -11.20 12.10
N ASN A 469 6.64 -10.31 11.12
CA ASN A 469 5.45 -9.46 10.96
C ASN A 469 4.80 -9.66 9.59
N VAL A 470 3.46 -9.69 9.53
CA VAL A 470 2.67 -10.06 8.33
C VAL A 470 2.01 -8.82 7.70
N LEU A 471 2.80 -8.05 6.96
CA LEU A 471 2.43 -6.69 6.54
C LEU A 471 1.20 -6.63 5.62
N LEU A 472 1.03 -7.60 4.72
CA LEU A 472 -0.03 -7.55 3.70
C LEU A 472 -1.44 -7.82 4.26
N LYS A 473 -1.57 -8.76 5.21
CA LYS A 473 -2.90 -9.15 5.78
C LYS A 473 -3.38 -8.10 6.79
N ALA A 474 -2.52 -7.72 7.74
CA ALA A 474 -2.87 -6.78 8.81
C ALA A 474 -3.40 -5.45 8.25
N ARG A 475 -2.76 -4.89 7.22
CA ARG A 475 -3.19 -3.61 6.62
C ARG A 475 -4.60 -3.66 6.03
N LYS A 476 -5.01 -4.77 5.40
CA LYS A 476 -6.35 -4.87 4.81
C LYS A 476 -7.44 -4.97 5.90
N GLN A 477 -7.14 -5.70 6.98
CA GLN A 477 -8.00 -5.73 8.18
C GLN A 477 -8.11 -4.33 8.81
N ASN A 478 -7.00 -3.61 8.95
CA ASN A 478 -6.99 -2.23 9.46
C ASN A 478 -7.88 -1.30 8.63
N GLN A 479 -7.76 -1.28 7.30
CA GLN A 479 -8.60 -0.45 6.44
C GLN A 479 -10.09 -0.76 6.62
N ALA A 480 -10.47 -2.05 6.68
CA ALA A 480 -11.85 -2.44 6.90
C ALA A 480 -12.37 -1.99 8.29
N ILE A 481 -11.54 -2.03 9.32
CA ILE A 481 -11.85 -1.52 10.65
C ILE A 481 -11.99 0.00 10.64
N GLU A 482 -11.11 0.74 9.96
CA GLU A 482 -11.17 2.20 9.83
C GLU A 482 -12.43 2.65 9.08
N ASP A 483 -12.80 1.98 7.98
CA ASP A 483 -14.04 2.23 7.24
C ASP A 483 -15.28 2.01 8.13
N ILE A 484 -15.25 0.99 9.00
CA ILE A 484 -16.32 0.70 9.96
C ILE A 484 -16.38 1.75 11.09
N ILE A 485 -15.23 2.16 11.65
CA ILE A 485 -15.16 3.22 12.66
C ILE A 485 -15.65 4.57 12.09
N ALA A 486 -15.35 4.86 10.82
CA ALA A 486 -15.80 6.07 10.14
C ALA A 486 -17.31 6.07 9.82
N THR A 487 -17.95 4.90 9.69
CA THR A 487 -19.38 4.76 9.34
C THR A 487 -20.29 4.42 10.52
N THR A 488 -19.75 3.83 11.60
CA THR A 488 -20.52 3.33 12.75
C THR A 488 -20.25 4.20 13.98
N GLN A 489 -21.27 4.93 14.46
CA GLN A 489 -21.13 5.81 15.63
C GLN A 489 -21.20 5.07 16.99
N ASP A 490 -21.69 3.83 17.01
CA ASP A 490 -21.81 3.04 18.24
C ASP A 490 -20.55 2.22 18.51
N GLU A 491 -19.84 2.55 19.59
CA GLU A 491 -18.61 1.86 20.01
C GLU A 491 -18.82 0.36 20.27
N GLY A 492 -20.03 -0.05 20.68
CA GLY A 492 -20.39 -1.45 20.85
C GLY A 492 -20.32 -2.22 19.52
N LYS A 493 -21.00 -1.71 18.50
CA LYS A 493 -21.01 -2.28 17.13
C LYS A 493 -19.66 -2.17 16.43
N GLN A 494 -18.87 -1.13 16.71
CA GLN A 494 -17.46 -1.09 16.28
C GLN A 494 -16.70 -2.30 16.84
N ILE A 495 -16.84 -2.58 18.14
CA ILE A 495 -16.19 -3.72 18.81
C ILE A 495 -16.71 -5.08 18.30
N ASP A 496 -18.01 -5.21 18.04
CA ASP A 496 -18.58 -6.42 17.41
C ASP A 496 -17.95 -6.70 16.03
N ALA A 497 -17.84 -5.68 15.18
CA ALA A 497 -17.27 -5.80 13.85
C ALA A 497 -15.74 -5.99 13.85
N ILE A 498 -15.01 -5.31 14.75
CA ILE A 498 -13.57 -5.53 14.97
C ILE A 498 -13.31 -6.98 15.40
N ALA A 499 -14.13 -7.52 16.32
CA ALA A 499 -14.00 -8.90 16.76
C ALA A 499 -14.13 -9.89 15.60
N LYS A 500 -15.10 -9.68 14.69
CA LYS A 500 -15.27 -10.50 13.48
C LYS A 500 -14.11 -10.36 12.48
N ILE A 501 -13.54 -9.15 12.31
CA ILE A 501 -12.42 -8.93 11.37
C ILE A 501 -11.08 -9.49 11.91
N ARG A 502 -10.85 -9.40 13.22
CA ARG A 502 -9.63 -9.88 13.89
C ARG A 502 -9.66 -11.37 14.24
N GLY A 503 -10.83 -12.01 14.22
CA GLY A 503 -11.00 -13.37 14.73
C GLY A 503 -10.89 -13.45 16.25
N TRP A 504 -11.31 -12.40 16.97
CA TRP A 504 -11.30 -12.39 18.43
C TRP A 504 -12.25 -13.43 19.02
N PHE A 505 -11.94 -13.88 20.24
CA PHE A 505 -12.88 -14.66 21.02
C PHE A 505 -14.13 -13.82 21.36
N ARG A 506 -15.26 -14.27 20.80
CA ARG A 506 -16.55 -13.60 20.73
C ARG A 506 -17.68 -14.65 20.78
N PRO A 507 -18.96 -14.24 20.90
CA PRO A 507 -20.09 -15.17 20.87
C PRO A 507 -20.30 -15.79 19.49
N GLU A 508 -20.91 -16.96 19.48
CA GLU A 508 -21.44 -17.63 18.29
C GLU A 508 -22.56 -16.77 17.64
N GLU A 509 -22.72 -16.83 16.32
CA GLU A 509 -23.65 -15.94 15.60
C GLU A 509 -25.12 -16.22 15.98
N ASP A 510 -25.43 -17.46 16.37
CA ASP A 510 -26.72 -17.97 16.86
C ASP A 510 -26.79 -18.11 18.40
N SER A 511 -25.78 -17.58 19.13
CA SER A 511 -25.66 -17.64 20.59
C SER A 511 -26.99 -17.39 21.31
N ILE A 512 -27.43 -18.39 22.09
CA ILE A 512 -28.62 -18.23 22.95
C ILE A 512 -28.36 -17.30 24.15
N TYR A 513 -27.09 -17.17 24.58
CA TYR A 513 -26.72 -16.43 25.79
C TYR A 513 -26.52 -14.94 25.52
N TYR A 514 -25.88 -14.57 24.40
CA TYR A 514 -25.53 -13.18 24.10
C TYR A 514 -26.75 -12.23 24.07
N PRO A 515 -27.88 -12.53 23.40
CA PRO A 515 -29.05 -11.66 23.38
C PRO A 515 -29.65 -11.42 24.78
N ILE A 516 -29.64 -12.44 25.65
CA ILE A 516 -30.16 -12.34 27.01
C ILE A 516 -29.27 -11.42 27.86
N ILE A 517 -27.94 -11.57 27.76
CA ILE A 517 -26.96 -10.71 28.44
C ILE A 517 -27.07 -9.27 27.93
N GLN A 518 -27.26 -9.06 26.63
CA GLN A 518 -27.47 -7.75 26.05
C GLN A 518 -28.78 -7.09 26.53
N ASP A 519 -29.89 -7.83 26.59
CA ASP A 519 -31.16 -7.30 27.09
C ASP A 519 -31.11 -6.95 28.59
N TYR A 520 -30.38 -7.74 29.38
CA TYR A 520 -30.11 -7.46 30.80
C TYR A 520 -29.23 -6.21 31.01
N LEU A 521 -28.15 -6.05 30.23
CA LEU A 521 -27.33 -4.84 30.25
C LEU A 521 -28.15 -3.59 29.90
N ASN A 522 -28.99 -3.69 28.86
CA ASN A 522 -29.93 -2.65 28.40
C ASN A 522 -31.20 -2.50 29.28
N GLU A 523 -31.18 -3.00 30.52
CA GLU A 523 -32.22 -2.80 31.55
C GLU A 523 -33.60 -3.41 31.23
N LYS A 524 -33.72 -4.24 30.18
CA LYS A 524 -35.01 -4.83 29.78
C LYS A 524 -35.49 -5.95 30.70
N MET A 525 -34.62 -6.46 31.56
CA MET A 525 -34.93 -7.45 32.60
C MET A 525 -34.01 -7.28 33.81
N ASP A 526 -34.42 -7.77 34.98
CA ASP A 526 -33.60 -7.77 36.20
C ASP A 526 -32.66 -8.98 36.30
N THR A 527 -31.76 -8.99 37.29
CA THR A 527 -30.75 -10.05 37.49
C THR A 527 -31.37 -11.43 37.73
N THR A 528 -32.55 -11.51 38.36
CA THR A 528 -33.26 -12.77 38.62
C THR A 528 -33.86 -13.33 37.34
N GLN A 529 -34.45 -12.46 36.51
CA GLN A 529 -34.95 -12.83 35.20
C GLN A 529 -33.83 -13.26 34.24
N ALA A 530 -32.70 -12.55 34.25
CA ALA A 530 -31.52 -12.89 33.47
C ALA A 530 -30.92 -14.24 33.90
N ALA A 531 -30.70 -14.43 35.21
CA ALA A 531 -30.25 -15.70 35.79
C ALA A 531 -31.19 -16.86 35.42
N SER A 532 -32.51 -16.69 35.62
CA SER A 532 -33.50 -17.72 35.30
C SER A 532 -33.49 -18.12 33.82
N LYS A 533 -33.32 -17.17 32.89
CA LYS A 533 -33.26 -17.46 31.45
C LYS A 533 -31.93 -18.07 30.99
N LEU A 534 -30.81 -17.71 31.63
CA LEU A 534 -29.49 -18.24 31.29
C LEU A 534 -29.24 -19.61 31.92
N PHE A 535 -29.65 -19.80 33.17
CA PHE A 535 -29.32 -21.02 33.93
C PHE A 535 -30.38 -22.11 33.74
N GLY A 536 -31.65 -21.76 33.50
CA GLY A 536 -32.73 -22.74 33.29
C GLY A 536 -32.44 -23.80 32.20
N PRO A 537 -32.02 -23.40 30.98
CA PRO A 537 -31.63 -24.35 29.93
C PRO A 537 -30.45 -25.23 30.34
N ILE A 538 -29.50 -24.70 31.11
CA ILE A 538 -28.32 -25.43 31.62
C ILE A 538 -28.76 -26.43 32.70
N ASP A 539 -29.64 -26.03 33.62
CA ASP A 539 -30.24 -26.89 34.65
C ASP A 539 -31.00 -28.07 34.02
N GLU A 540 -31.75 -27.83 32.93
CA GLU A 540 -32.45 -28.89 32.19
C GLU A 540 -31.45 -29.91 31.60
N LYS A 541 -30.37 -29.46 30.95
CA LYS A 541 -29.33 -30.34 30.39
C LYS A 541 -28.58 -31.11 31.47
N ILE A 542 -28.21 -30.46 32.57
CA ILE A 542 -27.51 -31.09 33.71
C ILE A 542 -28.40 -32.14 34.38
N ASN A 543 -29.70 -31.86 34.59
CA ASN A 543 -30.63 -32.85 35.14
C ASN A 543 -30.94 -34.01 34.16
N ALA A 544 -30.84 -33.77 32.85
CA ALA A 544 -30.89 -34.81 31.83
C ALA A 544 -29.56 -35.59 31.66
N ALA A 545 -28.52 -35.26 32.44
CA ALA A 545 -27.15 -35.78 32.33
C ALA A 545 -26.51 -35.60 30.94
N LYS A 546 -26.89 -34.53 30.23
CA LYS A 546 -26.36 -34.15 28.91
C LYS A 546 -25.41 -32.97 29.02
N LEU A 547 -24.23 -33.21 29.59
CA LEU A 547 -23.24 -32.14 29.79
C LEU A 547 -22.65 -31.64 28.47
N ASP A 548 -22.44 -32.54 27.51
CA ASP A 548 -21.90 -32.23 26.17
C ASP A 548 -22.83 -31.33 25.34
N ASP A 549 -24.12 -31.24 25.70
CA ASP A 549 -25.11 -30.34 25.10
C ASP A 549 -24.99 -28.88 25.65
N VAL A 550 -24.06 -28.57 26.57
CA VAL A 550 -23.94 -27.25 27.23
C VAL A 550 -22.68 -26.52 26.77
N ASN A 551 -22.85 -25.52 25.90
CA ASN A 551 -21.76 -24.65 25.46
C ASN A 551 -21.40 -23.59 26.53
N PHE A 552 -20.63 -23.98 27.55
CA PHE A 552 -20.08 -23.05 28.53
C PHE A 552 -19.16 -22.00 27.90
N MET A 553 -18.45 -22.34 26.82
CA MET A 553 -17.52 -21.43 26.16
C MET A 553 -18.23 -20.23 25.52
N ASP A 554 -19.35 -20.44 24.82
CA ASP A 554 -20.16 -19.34 24.28
C ASP A 554 -20.81 -18.49 25.39
N LEU A 555 -21.24 -19.09 26.51
CA LEU A 555 -21.70 -18.33 27.68
C LEU A 555 -20.60 -17.39 28.21
N TRP A 556 -19.37 -17.88 28.33
CA TRP A 556 -18.26 -17.06 28.81
C TRP A 556 -17.80 -16.03 27.79
N TYR A 557 -17.73 -16.36 26.50
CA TYR A 557 -17.45 -15.38 25.46
C TYR A 557 -18.57 -14.33 25.34
N SER A 558 -19.83 -14.69 25.56
CA SER A 558 -20.96 -13.76 25.69
C SER A 558 -20.78 -12.75 26.82
N ILE A 559 -20.34 -13.18 28.00
CA ILE A 559 -20.07 -12.28 29.13
C ILE A 559 -18.79 -11.45 28.90
N ILE A 560 -17.71 -12.08 28.44
CA ILE A 560 -16.39 -11.44 28.25
C ILE A 560 -16.42 -10.43 27.10
N HIS A 561 -17.05 -10.74 25.97
CA HIS A 561 -17.22 -9.80 24.85
C HIS A 561 -18.17 -8.66 25.21
N SER A 562 -19.22 -8.93 25.98
CA SER A 562 -20.04 -7.86 26.57
C SER A 562 -19.22 -6.95 27.49
N ALA A 563 -18.26 -7.50 28.25
CA ALA A 563 -17.36 -6.71 29.09
C ALA A 563 -16.36 -5.85 28.28
N LYS A 564 -15.86 -6.33 27.13
CA LYS A 564 -15.05 -5.54 26.18
C LYS A 564 -15.80 -4.28 25.71
N ARG A 565 -17.13 -4.37 25.54
CA ARG A 565 -18.01 -3.27 25.09
C ARG A 565 -18.41 -2.27 26.17
N LEU A 566 -18.24 -2.58 27.47
CA LEU A 566 -18.61 -1.71 28.59
C LEU A 566 -17.44 -0.79 28.97
N LYS A 567 -17.66 0.54 28.91
CA LYS A 567 -16.61 1.52 29.17
C LYS A 567 -16.00 1.40 30.56
N PHE A 568 -14.68 1.30 30.60
CA PHE A 568 -13.86 1.66 31.74
C PHE A 568 -14.07 3.15 32.05
N CYS A 569 -14.69 3.43 33.20
CA CYS A 569 -15.11 4.78 33.62
C CYS A 569 -14.47 5.15 34.95
N MET A 570 -13.94 6.37 35.03
CA MET A 570 -13.46 7.01 36.26
C MET A 570 -14.52 7.99 36.75
N GLY A 571 -15.11 7.72 37.92
CA GLY A 571 -16.17 8.54 38.52
C GLY A 571 -16.87 7.82 39.69
N ASP A 572 -17.38 8.58 40.65
CA ASP A 572 -17.54 8.10 42.03
C ASP A 572 -18.52 6.94 42.27
N HIS A 573 -19.56 6.75 41.43
CA HIS A 573 -20.73 5.93 41.82
C HIS A 573 -21.28 4.91 40.81
N VAL A 574 -20.72 4.74 39.61
CA VAL A 574 -21.20 3.70 38.66
C VAL A 574 -20.04 2.93 38.03
N CYS A 575 -19.88 1.67 38.46
CA CYS A 575 -19.03 0.70 37.78
C CYS A 575 -19.82 0.07 36.61
N SER A 576 -19.47 0.38 35.36
CA SER A 576 -20.17 -0.09 34.15
C SER A 576 -20.38 -1.61 34.12
N HIS A 577 -19.42 -2.37 34.64
CA HIS A 577 -19.43 -3.84 34.67
C HIS A 577 -20.22 -4.44 35.84
N ALA A 578 -20.80 -3.63 36.75
CA ALA A 578 -21.47 -4.11 37.96
C ALA A 578 -22.50 -5.21 37.69
N LYS A 579 -23.37 -5.02 36.69
CA LYS A 579 -24.36 -6.01 36.25
C LYS A 579 -23.73 -7.36 35.86
N LEU A 580 -22.61 -7.36 35.12
CA LEU A 580 -21.93 -8.61 34.75
C LEU A 580 -21.31 -9.29 35.98
N LEU A 581 -20.80 -8.53 36.95
CA LEU A 581 -20.27 -9.09 38.19
C LEU A 581 -21.38 -9.70 39.06
N ASP A 582 -22.53 -9.04 39.13
CA ASP A 582 -23.68 -9.53 39.89
C ASP A 582 -24.30 -10.78 39.22
N LEU A 583 -24.29 -10.85 37.88
CA LEU A 583 -24.67 -12.06 37.11
C LEU A 583 -23.67 -13.21 37.29
N LEU A 584 -22.36 -12.95 37.25
CA LEU A 584 -21.34 -13.97 37.54
C LEU A 584 -21.43 -14.47 39.00
N GLN A 585 -21.73 -13.58 39.95
CA GLN A 585 -21.97 -13.96 41.33
C GLN A 585 -23.25 -14.79 41.48
N ALA A 586 -24.32 -14.46 40.75
CA ALA A 586 -25.54 -15.25 40.70
C ALA A 586 -25.28 -16.65 40.12
N PHE A 587 -24.50 -16.77 39.04
CA PHE A 587 -24.09 -18.07 38.49
C PHE A 587 -23.28 -18.88 39.51
N LYS A 588 -22.25 -18.28 40.11
CA LYS A 588 -21.38 -18.98 41.09
C LYS A 588 -22.13 -19.44 42.34
N SER A 589 -23.17 -18.70 42.74
CA SER A 589 -24.04 -19.04 43.88
C SER A 589 -25.26 -19.89 43.51
N HIS A 590 -25.46 -20.22 42.23
CA HIS A 590 -26.58 -21.06 41.79
C HIS A 590 -26.35 -22.52 42.18
N SER A 591 -27.45 -23.23 42.45
CA SER A 591 -27.40 -24.66 42.71
C SER A 591 -28.74 -25.31 42.37
N ILE A 592 -28.67 -26.44 41.68
CA ILE A 592 -29.83 -27.24 41.30
C ILE A 592 -30.28 -28.04 42.53
N PRO A 593 -31.56 -27.95 42.94
CA PRO A 593 -32.09 -28.74 44.06
C PRO A 593 -31.90 -30.24 43.84
N ASN A 594 -31.41 -30.93 44.88
CA ASN A 594 -31.13 -32.37 44.90
C ASN A 594 -30.01 -32.87 43.95
N ASN A 595 -29.37 -32.02 43.14
CA ASN A 595 -28.32 -32.43 42.20
C ASN A 595 -26.90 -32.18 42.76
N ALA A 596 -26.57 -32.88 43.86
CA ALA A 596 -25.26 -32.78 44.49
C ALA A 596 -24.09 -33.22 43.58
N THR A 597 -24.36 -34.03 42.55
CA THR A 597 -23.36 -34.56 41.61
C THR A 597 -22.75 -33.49 40.72
N TYR A 598 -23.55 -32.54 40.22
CA TYR A 598 -23.13 -31.59 39.18
C TYR A 598 -23.13 -30.12 39.62
N ASN A 599 -23.57 -29.82 40.85
CA ASN A 599 -23.52 -28.44 41.40
C ASN A 599 -22.10 -27.86 41.51
N TYR A 600 -21.03 -28.64 41.34
CA TYR A 600 -19.66 -28.11 41.23
C TYR A 600 -19.48 -27.23 39.99
N LEU A 601 -20.18 -27.51 38.88
CA LEU A 601 -20.05 -26.78 37.60
C LEU A 601 -20.31 -25.27 37.78
N TYR A 602 -21.30 -24.92 38.61
CA TYR A 602 -21.62 -23.55 38.99
C TYR A 602 -20.59 -22.95 39.96
N ASN A 603 -20.28 -23.66 41.04
CA ASN A 603 -19.37 -23.18 42.09
C ASN A 603 -17.94 -22.94 41.58
N GLU A 604 -17.41 -23.85 40.77
CA GLU A 604 -16.07 -23.79 40.19
C GLU A 604 -16.01 -22.89 38.93
N MET A 605 -17.17 -22.64 38.31
CA MET A 605 -17.34 -21.91 37.04
C MET A 605 -16.57 -22.62 35.91
N THR A 606 -17.01 -23.83 35.57
CA THR A 606 -16.39 -24.69 34.54
C THR A 606 -16.10 -23.92 33.26
N ASP A 607 -14.89 -24.11 32.73
CA ASP A 607 -14.31 -23.44 31.55
C ASP A 607 -14.13 -21.91 31.61
N PHE A 608 -14.60 -21.22 32.65
CA PHE A 608 -14.47 -19.75 32.75
C PHE A 608 -13.02 -19.27 32.70
N THR A 609 -12.11 -19.97 33.38
CA THR A 609 -10.67 -19.65 33.37
C THR A 609 -10.02 -19.90 32.01
N MET A 610 -10.50 -20.89 31.25
CA MET A 610 -10.06 -21.18 29.88
C MET A 610 -10.56 -20.11 28.91
N ALA A 611 -11.84 -19.76 28.95
CA ALA A 611 -12.41 -18.66 28.17
C ALA A 611 -11.71 -17.32 28.49
N CYS A 612 -11.42 -17.05 29.77
CA CYS A 612 -10.61 -15.89 30.16
C CYS A 612 -9.20 -15.91 29.57
N ARG A 613 -8.56 -17.09 29.50
CA ARG A 613 -7.21 -17.22 28.92
C ARG A 613 -7.21 -17.04 27.41
N SER A 614 -8.21 -17.57 26.72
CA SER A 614 -8.42 -17.38 25.28
C SER A 614 -8.62 -15.91 24.94
N ALA A 615 -9.58 -15.24 25.59
CA ALA A 615 -9.85 -13.82 25.35
C ALA A 615 -8.70 -12.88 25.72
N TYR A 616 -7.72 -13.33 26.52
CA TYR A 616 -6.49 -12.58 26.79
C TYR A 616 -5.49 -12.65 25.62
N ASN A 617 -5.70 -13.51 24.62
CA ASN A 617 -4.93 -13.51 23.37
C ASN A 617 -5.43 -12.43 22.38
N ASP A 618 -6.59 -11.81 22.63
CA ASP A 618 -7.12 -10.69 21.84
C ASP A 618 -6.40 -9.35 22.12
N SER A 619 -5.21 -9.40 22.72
CA SER A 619 -4.41 -8.24 23.11
C SER A 619 -4.00 -7.40 21.89
N PRO A 620 -4.11 -6.06 21.92
CA PRO A 620 -3.55 -5.18 20.90
C PRO A 620 -2.04 -5.38 20.73
N VAL A 621 -1.56 -5.29 19.49
CA VAL A 621 -0.15 -5.53 19.09
C VAL A 621 0.30 -4.53 18.03
N SER A 622 1.61 -4.25 17.94
CA SER A 622 2.15 -3.13 17.15
C SER A 622 1.91 -3.26 15.64
N HIS A 623 2.07 -4.45 15.03
CA HIS A 623 1.73 -4.68 13.62
C HIS A 623 0.25 -4.43 13.26
N ASN A 624 -0.65 -4.39 14.25
CA ASN A 624 -2.06 -4.01 14.05
C ASN A 624 -2.30 -2.50 14.16
N GLY A 625 -1.27 -1.69 14.43
CA GLY A 625 -1.33 -0.22 14.48
C GLY A 625 -1.97 0.35 15.75
N PHE A 626 -2.28 -0.49 16.75
CA PHE A 626 -2.95 -0.12 18.00
C PHE A 626 -4.22 0.74 17.79
N ILE A 627 -5.23 0.20 17.10
CA ILE A 627 -6.44 0.96 16.77
C ILE A 627 -7.15 1.40 18.06
N THR A 628 -7.65 2.64 18.11
CA THR A 628 -8.18 3.25 19.34
C THR A 628 -9.33 2.45 19.98
N ALA A 629 -10.22 1.85 19.18
CA ALA A 629 -11.28 0.99 19.69
C ALA A 629 -10.74 -0.31 20.33
N GLU A 630 -9.68 -0.90 19.76
CA GLU A 630 -9.01 -2.09 20.30
C GLU A 630 -8.36 -1.80 21.66
N ARG A 631 -7.63 -0.67 21.76
CA ARG A 631 -7.04 -0.21 23.02
C ARG A 631 -8.10 0.01 24.12
N THR A 632 -9.23 0.62 23.78
CA THR A 632 -10.36 0.80 24.72
C THR A 632 -10.95 -0.54 25.15
N ALA A 633 -11.24 -1.45 24.22
CA ALA A 633 -11.77 -2.78 24.51
C ALA A 633 -10.84 -3.61 25.42
N TRP A 634 -9.52 -3.48 25.22
CA TRP A 634 -8.49 -4.13 26.03
C TRP A 634 -8.42 -3.61 27.48
N ALA A 635 -8.55 -2.28 27.66
CA ALA A 635 -8.65 -1.67 28.99
C ALA A 635 -9.94 -2.09 29.71
N ASN A 636 -11.08 -2.11 29.00
CA ASN A 636 -12.37 -2.57 29.50
C ASN A 636 -12.32 -4.02 30.00
N LEU A 637 -11.63 -4.90 29.26
CA LEU A 637 -11.42 -6.31 29.62
C LEU A 637 -10.56 -6.48 30.89
N ASN A 638 -9.43 -5.76 30.96
CA ASN A 638 -8.54 -5.83 32.13
C ASN A 638 -9.22 -5.26 33.39
N PHE A 639 -10.01 -4.19 33.25
CA PHE A 639 -10.84 -3.69 34.34
C PHE A 639 -11.85 -4.74 34.83
N PHE A 640 -12.53 -5.44 33.91
CA PHE A 640 -13.48 -6.49 34.27
C PHE A 640 -12.81 -7.60 35.09
N TYR A 641 -11.64 -8.09 34.67
CA TYR A 641 -10.88 -9.12 35.41
C TYR A 641 -10.42 -8.62 36.78
N ALA A 642 -10.02 -7.35 36.89
CA ALA A 642 -9.70 -6.72 38.16
C ALA A 642 -10.92 -6.70 39.10
N ARG A 643 -12.11 -6.36 38.60
CA ARG A 643 -13.35 -6.35 39.39
C ARG A 643 -13.86 -7.75 39.76
N ILE A 644 -13.69 -8.76 38.90
CA ILE A 644 -13.96 -10.18 39.21
C ILE A 644 -13.09 -10.64 40.40
N THR A 645 -11.81 -10.31 40.37
CA THR A 645 -10.84 -10.61 41.43
C THR A 645 -11.18 -9.87 42.72
N GLN A 646 -11.51 -8.57 42.63
CA GLN A 646 -11.89 -7.73 43.77
C GLN A 646 -13.19 -8.19 44.45
N LYS A 647 -14.16 -8.70 43.68
CA LYS A 647 -15.40 -9.34 44.18
C LYS A 647 -15.17 -10.76 44.71
N LYS A 648 -13.97 -11.35 44.54
CA LYS A 648 -13.62 -12.73 44.92
C LYS A 648 -14.48 -13.81 44.23
N ILE A 649 -14.98 -13.51 43.03
CA ILE A 649 -15.73 -14.45 42.18
C ILE A 649 -14.79 -15.50 41.60
N GLN A 650 -13.61 -15.09 41.13
CA GLN A 650 -12.49 -15.94 40.74
C GLN A 650 -11.18 -15.17 40.91
N ASP A 651 -10.08 -15.81 41.32
CA ASP A 651 -8.77 -15.13 41.34
C ASP A 651 -8.20 -15.06 39.92
N LEU A 652 -8.27 -13.87 39.32
CA LEU A 652 -7.67 -13.56 38.01
C LEU A 652 -6.41 -12.67 38.16
N SER A 653 -5.86 -12.51 39.37
CA SER A 653 -4.74 -11.58 39.66
C SER A 653 -3.48 -11.84 38.83
N ILE A 654 -3.26 -13.06 38.31
CA ILE A 654 -2.13 -13.34 37.41
C ILE A 654 -2.13 -12.45 36.15
N TYR A 655 -3.30 -12.07 35.65
CA TYR A 655 -3.45 -11.15 34.52
C TYR A 655 -3.07 -9.70 34.89
N ALA A 656 -3.09 -9.33 36.18
CA ALA A 656 -2.52 -8.07 36.66
C ALA A 656 -1.00 -8.04 36.44
N ILE A 657 -0.29 -9.13 36.76
CA ILE A 657 1.16 -9.23 36.49
C ILE A 657 1.43 -9.12 34.99
N PHE A 658 0.57 -9.70 34.13
CA PHE A 658 0.75 -9.61 32.69
C PHE A 658 0.62 -8.15 32.20
N ALA A 659 -0.46 -7.46 32.55
CA ALA A 659 -0.68 -6.07 32.16
C ALA A 659 0.36 -5.10 32.75
N LEU A 660 0.68 -5.23 34.05
CA LEU A 660 1.65 -4.36 34.74
C LEU A 660 3.08 -4.60 34.24
N ARG A 661 3.48 -5.85 33.97
CA ARG A 661 4.78 -6.14 33.35
C ARG A 661 4.89 -5.49 31.98
N GLU A 662 3.89 -5.68 31.13
CA GLU A 662 3.93 -5.23 29.74
C GLU A 662 3.90 -3.71 29.58
N ALA A 663 3.27 -3.00 30.52
CA ALA A 663 3.20 -1.54 30.50
C ALA A 663 4.34 -0.83 31.25
N LEU A 664 4.95 -1.48 32.26
CA LEU A 664 5.82 -0.79 33.24
C LEU A 664 7.22 -1.40 33.36
N GLU A 665 7.34 -2.73 33.30
CA GLU A 665 8.60 -3.47 33.46
C GLU A 665 9.30 -3.76 32.14
N THR A 666 8.55 -3.82 31.04
CA THR A 666 9.07 -3.80 29.67
C THR A 666 9.27 -2.34 29.24
N PRO A 667 10.49 -1.89 28.92
CA PRO A 667 10.70 -0.56 28.36
C PRO A 667 9.98 -0.41 27.02
N PRO A 668 9.20 0.66 26.80
CA PRO A 668 8.74 1.03 25.46
C PRO A 668 9.95 1.19 24.54
N SER A 669 9.99 0.48 23.42
CA SER A 669 11.21 0.35 22.62
C SER A 669 11.25 1.33 21.45
N ASP A 670 12.29 2.15 21.39
CA ASP A 670 12.65 2.94 20.20
C ASP A 670 12.98 2.05 18.97
N SER A 671 13.11 0.73 19.14
CA SER A 671 13.35 -0.23 18.06
C SER A 671 12.09 -0.92 17.51
N ASP A 672 10.90 -0.66 18.05
CA ASP A 672 9.66 -1.16 17.43
C ASP A 672 9.25 -0.21 16.30
N ALA A 673 9.65 -0.56 15.08
CA ALA A 673 9.41 0.26 13.90
C ALA A 673 7.92 0.32 13.48
N GLU A 674 7.04 -0.51 14.05
CA GLU A 674 5.61 -0.53 13.70
C GLU A 674 4.77 0.34 14.63
N ALA A 675 5.26 0.65 15.82
CA ALA A 675 4.59 1.54 16.77
C ALA A 675 5.61 2.31 17.62
N THR A 676 5.50 3.65 17.59
CA THR A 676 6.35 4.50 18.44
C THR A 676 6.18 4.13 19.93
N PRO A 677 7.21 4.37 20.76
CA PRO A 677 7.12 4.19 22.22
C PRO A 677 5.88 4.84 22.85
N ALA A 678 5.44 5.98 22.33
CA ALA A 678 4.21 6.66 22.75
C ALA A 678 2.93 5.87 22.43
N GLN A 679 2.85 5.24 21.25
CA GLN A 679 1.72 4.39 20.87
C GLN A 679 1.67 3.08 21.68
N GLN A 680 2.82 2.50 22.01
CA GLN A 680 2.93 1.36 22.93
C GLN A 680 2.42 1.73 24.32
N CYS A 681 2.86 2.88 24.87
CA CYS A 681 2.35 3.44 26.13
C CYS A 681 0.83 3.65 26.10
N ASP A 682 0.29 4.27 25.04
CA ASP A 682 -1.15 4.46 24.86
C ASP A 682 -1.96 3.15 24.77
N ALA A 683 -1.33 2.03 24.39
CA ALA A 683 -1.97 0.71 24.33
C ALA A 683 -1.93 -0.03 25.66
N ASN A 684 -0.78 0.00 26.34
CA ASN A 684 -0.51 -0.86 27.49
C ASN A 684 -0.84 -0.19 28.83
N LEU A 685 -0.57 1.11 29.00
CA LEU A 685 -0.84 1.83 30.25
C LEU A 685 -2.32 1.80 30.66
N PRO A 686 -3.33 1.93 29.76
CA PRO A 686 -4.73 1.87 30.17
C PRO A 686 -5.14 0.51 30.76
N ALA A 687 -4.61 -0.59 30.23
CA ALA A 687 -4.86 -1.92 30.76
C ALA A 687 -4.18 -2.15 32.12
N ALA A 688 -2.98 -1.61 32.32
CA ALA A 688 -2.28 -1.65 33.60
C ALA A 688 -2.98 -0.79 34.67
N ALA A 689 -3.37 0.45 34.32
CA ALA A 689 -4.08 1.36 35.21
C ALA A 689 -5.44 0.77 35.65
N ALA A 690 -6.15 0.10 34.74
CA ALA A 690 -7.40 -0.60 35.04
C ALA A 690 -7.27 -1.64 36.18
N TRP A 691 -6.12 -2.30 36.35
CA TRP A 691 -5.86 -3.21 37.47
C TRP A 691 -5.66 -2.46 38.80
N ILE A 692 -4.89 -1.37 38.79
CA ILE A 692 -4.69 -0.51 39.96
C ILE A 692 -6.02 0.09 40.43
N ILE A 693 -6.83 0.59 39.50
CA ILE A 693 -8.11 1.23 39.79
C ILE A 693 -9.18 0.20 40.18
N GLY A 694 -9.19 -0.97 39.53
CA GLY A 694 -10.16 -2.03 39.78
C GLY A 694 -9.91 -2.85 41.05
N TYR A 695 -8.65 -3.05 41.44
CA TYR A 695 -8.22 -4.02 42.48
C TYR A 695 -7.08 -3.52 43.39
N GLY A 696 -6.53 -2.32 43.18
CA GLY A 696 -5.28 -1.82 43.79
C GLY A 696 -5.12 -1.99 45.30
N GLN A 697 -6.17 -1.75 46.09
CA GLN A 697 -6.11 -1.88 47.55
C GLN A 697 -5.79 -3.32 47.99
N ASP A 698 -6.45 -4.31 47.39
CA ASP A 698 -6.23 -5.73 47.70
C ASP A 698 -5.01 -6.29 46.95
N LEU A 699 -4.69 -5.72 45.78
CA LEU A 699 -3.44 -6.00 45.05
C LEU A 699 -2.20 -5.58 45.84
N PHE A 700 -2.23 -4.42 46.51
CA PHE A 700 -1.16 -3.96 47.41
C PHE A 700 -1.02 -4.87 48.64
N ARG A 701 -2.13 -5.40 49.17
CA ARG A 701 -2.15 -6.36 50.30
C ARG A 701 -1.62 -7.75 49.92
N LYS A 702 -1.78 -8.15 48.65
CA LYS A 702 -1.39 -9.48 48.16
C LYS A 702 0.13 -9.57 48.06
N GLU A 703 0.81 -9.95 49.14
CA GLU A 703 2.19 -10.42 49.10
C GLU A 703 2.22 -11.93 48.82
N GLN A 704 2.82 -12.32 47.70
CA GLN A 704 2.85 -13.72 47.27
C GLN A 704 4.01 -13.96 46.29
N ASP A 705 4.96 -14.80 46.69
CA ASP A 705 5.93 -15.41 45.77
C ASP A 705 5.21 -16.43 44.87
N LEU A 706 5.46 -16.34 43.56
CA LEU A 706 4.89 -17.20 42.52
C LEU A 706 5.99 -17.87 41.68
N THR A 707 7.21 -17.96 42.22
CA THR A 707 8.32 -18.73 41.64
C THR A 707 7.94 -20.22 41.56
N PRO A 708 7.96 -20.85 40.37
CA PRO A 708 7.62 -22.27 40.24
C PRO A 708 8.58 -23.17 41.03
N SER A 709 8.03 -24.12 41.78
CA SER A 709 8.83 -25.06 42.59
C SER A 709 9.47 -26.19 41.77
N ASP A 710 9.01 -26.42 40.54
CA ASP A 710 9.62 -27.33 39.56
C ASP A 710 10.21 -26.52 38.39
N PRO A 711 11.53 -26.59 38.13
CA PRO A 711 12.17 -25.93 36.99
C PRO A 711 11.62 -26.28 35.60
N LYS A 712 10.80 -27.33 35.47
CA LYS A 712 10.11 -27.68 34.22
C LYS A 712 8.84 -26.86 33.98
N GLN A 713 8.31 -26.19 35.00
CA GLN A 713 7.12 -25.35 34.88
C GLN A 713 7.53 -23.96 34.37
N GLY A 714 6.76 -23.43 33.42
CA GLY A 714 6.92 -22.04 33.00
C GLY A 714 6.69 -21.08 34.17
N ASN A 715 7.42 -19.96 34.19
CA ASN A 715 7.23 -18.91 35.21
C ASN A 715 6.39 -17.75 34.62
N PRO A 716 5.04 -17.79 34.74
CA PRO A 716 4.18 -16.72 34.24
C PRO A 716 4.36 -15.41 35.02
N ALA A 717 4.71 -15.49 36.30
CA ALA A 717 4.84 -14.36 37.22
C ALA A 717 6.19 -13.62 37.12
N ARG A 718 7.11 -14.07 36.25
CA ARG A 718 8.44 -13.48 36.04
C ARG A 718 8.40 -11.98 35.74
N GLY A 719 9.51 -11.30 36.00
CA GLY A 719 9.69 -9.89 35.65
C GLY A 719 9.81 -9.63 34.15
N GLY A 720 9.58 -8.37 33.78
CA GLY A 720 10.09 -7.76 32.55
C GLY A 720 11.54 -7.30 32.72
N ALA A 721 12.11 -6.61 31.72
CA ALA A 721 13.52 -6.25 31.71
C ALA A 721 13.95 -5.32 32.87
N LEU A 722 13.02 -4.56 33.47
CA LEU A 722 13.27 -3.69 34.61
C LEU A 722 13.01 -4.34 35.99
N TRP A 723 12.51 -5.59 36.05
CA TRP A 723 12.28 -6.30 37.32
C TRP A 723 13.06 -7.61 37.39
N THR A 724 14.16 -7.60 38.15
CA THR A 724 15.00 -8.79 38.43
C THR A 724 14.75 -9.40 39.81
N GLY A 725 13.81 -8.86 40.58
CA GLY A 725 13.42 -9.37 41.90
C GLY A 725 12.42 -10.54 41.84
N THR A 726 11.84 -10.88 42.98
CA THR A 726 10.97 -12.05 43.15
C THR A 726 9.81 -12.09 42.13
N PRO A 727 9.63 -13.20 41.39
CA PRO A 727 8.43 -13.47 40.60
C PRO A 727 7.18 -13.53 41.48
N GLY A 728 6.18 -12.69 41.18
CA GLY A 728 4.95 -12.59 41.96
C GLY A 728 4.63 -11.16 42.39
N PHE A 729 3.98 -11.02 43.55
CA PHE A 729 3.54 -9.76 44.11
C PHE A 729 4.36 -9.42 45.36
N THR A 730 5.04 -8.27 45.35
CA THR A 730 5.84 -7.76 46.48
C THR A 730 5.77 -6.24 46.53
N LYS A 731 5.99 -5.65 47.72
CA LYS A 731 6.04 -4.18 47.89
C LYS A 731 7.10 -3.52 47.01
N ALA A 732 8.27 -4.14 46.87
CA ALA A 732 9.35 -3.61 46.02
C ALA A 732 8.98 -3.61 44.52
N ARG A 733 8.20 -4.58 44.04
CA ARG A 733 7.66 -4.59 42.66
C ARG A 733 6.58 -3.52 42.46
N TRP A 734 5.77 -3.30 43.49
CA TRP A 734 4.75 -2.25 43.52
C TRP A 734 5.35 -0.83 43.50
N GLU A 735 6.41 -0.57 44.25
CA GLU A 735 7.14 0.71 44.17
C GLU A 735 7.69 0.96 42.76
N LEU A 736 8.28 -0.05 42.12
CA LEU A 736 8.69 0.05 40.72
C LEU A 736 7.49 0.40 39.81
N TRP A 737 6.36 -0.29 39.95
CA TRP A 737 5.16 0.03 39.15
C TRP A 737 4.71 1.49 39.34
N LYS A 738 4.73 2.01 40.56
CA LYS A 738 4.37 3.41 40.88
C LYS A 738 5.33 4.41 40.24
N GLU A 739 6.65 4.18 40.38
CA GLU A 739 7.70 5.00 39.74
C GLU A 739 7.52 5.01 38.21
N ARG A 740 7.25 3.84 37.61
CA ARG A 740 7.10 3.69 36.16
C ARG A 740 5.83 4.34 35.63
N PHE A 741 4.70 4.29 36.35
CA PHE A 741 3.52 5.07 35.98
C PHE A 741 3.82 6.58 35.99
N ALA A 742 4.47 7.09 37.05
CA ALA A 742 4.84 8.51 37.14
C ALA A 742 5.77 8.94 36.00
N ALA A 743 6.83 8.15 35.73
CA ALA A 743 7.78 8.45 34.65
C ALA A 743 7.13 8.42 33.26
N LEU A 744 6.23 7.48 32.99
CA LEU A 744 5.54 7.37 31.70
C LEU A 744 4.38 8.39 31.56
N ALA A 745 3.83 8.89 32.67
CA ALA A 745 2.85 9.98 32.65
C ALA A 745 3.42 11.31 32.12
N ASP A 746 4.75 11.52 32.16
CA ASP A 746 5.40 12.72 31.62
C ASP A 746 6.27 12.45 30.38
N MET A 747 6.14 11.26 29.80
CA MET A 747 6.72 10.91 28.50
C MET A 747 6.11 11.76 27.36
N GLN A 748 6.96 12.33 26.50
CA GLN A 748 6.50 13.10 25.35
C GLN A 748 5.86 12.21 24.27
N GLY A 749 4.86 12.74 23.57
CA GLY A 749 4.13 12.04 22.50
C GLY A 749 2.97 11.16 22.98
N VAL A 750 2.98 10.70 24.24
CA VAL A 750 1.86 9.95 24.85
C VAL A 750 0.61 10.82 24.92
N GLN A 751 -0.57 10.27 24.60
CA GLN A 751 -1.81 11.05 24.57
C GLN A 751 -2.21 11.52 25.97
N GLU A 752 -2.73 12.75 26.11
CA GLU A 752 -3.02 13.32 27.43
C GLU A 752 -4.04 12.48 28.24
N ARG A 753 -4.99 11.80 27.58
CA ARG A 753 -5.90 10.84 28.25
C ARG A 753 -5.15 9.69 28.94
N THR A 754 -4.07 9.20 28.33
CA THR A 754 -3.19 8.16 28.85
C THR A 754 -2.32 8.72 29.99
N ARG A 755 -1.81 9.96 29.82
CA ARG A 755 -1.00 10.66 30.83
C ARG A 755 -1.80 10.95 32.10
N VAL A 756 -3.04 11.44 31.98
CA VAL A 756 -3.97 11.62 33.09
C VAL A 756 -4.25 10.28 33.77
N LEU A 757 -4.63 9.24 33.00
CA LEU A 757 -4.91 7.92 33.56
C LEU A 757 -3.72 7.28 34.29
N ALA A 758 -2.49 7.54 33.85
CA ALA A 758 -1.27 7.12 34.56
C ALA A 758 -1.08 7.88 35.89
N ARG A 759 -1.42 9.17 35.96
CA ARG A 759 -1.43 9.95 37.23
C ARG A 759 -2.54 9.46 38.17
N ASP A 760 -3.74 9.23 37.65
CA ASP A 760 -4.87 8.68 38.43
C ASP A 760 -4.51 7.32 39.04
N ALA A 761 -3.72 6.51 38.32
CA ALA A 761 -3.19 5.25 38.81
C ALA A 761 -2.17 5.47 39.94
N VAL A 762 -1.20 6.40 39.81
CA VAL A 762 -0.27 6.75 40.92
C VAL A 762 -1.03 7.17 42.17
N GLU A 763 -2.00 8.09 42.04
CA GLU A 763 -2.83 8.49 43.19
C GLU A 763 -3.62 7.30 43.78
N ALA A 764 -4.10 6.38 42.95
CA ALA A 764 -4.78 5.17 43.42
C ALA A 764 -3.83 4.19 44.15
N MET A 765 -2.53 4.18 43.79
CA MET A 765 -1.50 3.43 44.51
C MET A 765 -1.20 4.08 45.87
N GLU A 766 -0.96 5.39 45.90
CA GLU A 766 -0.74 6.18 47.13
C GLU A 766 -1.93 6.09 48.10
N ARG A 767 -3.18 6.13 47.59
CA ARG A 767 -4.40 5.88 48.37
C ARG A 767 -4.46 4.46 48.93
N SER A 768 -3.98 3.47 48.18
CA SER A 768 -3.93 2.05 48.62
C SER A 768 -2.88 1.82 49.70
N GLU A 769 -1.73 2.50 49.61
CA GLU A 769 -0.68 2.52 50.63
C GLU A 769 -1.16 3.22 51.91
N THR A 770 -1.68 4.43 51.77
CA THR A 770 -2.13 5.27 52.90
C THR A 770 -3.24 4.60 53.71
N TYR A 771 -4.15 3.87 53.05
CA TYR A 771 -5.24 3.17 53.71
C TYR A 771 -4.75 2.03 54.63
N GLU A 772 -3.62 1.38 54.31
CA GLU A 772 -3.02 0.37 55.20
C GLU A 772 -2.33 1.01 56.41
N TYR A 773 -1.68 2.17 56.26
CA TYR A 773 -1.05 2.89 57.37
C TYR A 773 -2.05 3.53 58.37
N MET A 774 -3.34 3.52 58.06
CA MET A 774 -4.42 4.05 58.92
C MET A 774 -5.19 2.95 59.68
N ARG A 775 -4.69 1.72 59.73
CA ARG A 775 -5.43 0.54 60.21
C ARG A 775 -4.67 -0.34 61.21
#